data_AF-A0A2N6D4Z4-F1
#
_entry.id   AF-A0A2N6D4Z4-F1
#
_cell.length_a   1.000
_cell.length_b   1.000
_cell.length_c   1.000
_cell.angle_alpha   90.00
_cell.angle_beta   90.00
_cell.angle_gamma   90.00
#
_symmetry.space_group_name_H-M   'P 1'
#
loop_
_entity.id
_entity.type
_entity.pdbx_description
1 polymer ?
#
loop_
_entity_poly.entity_id
_entity_poly.type
_entity_poly.pdbx_seq_one_letter_code
_entity_poly.pdbx_strand_id
1 'polypeptide(L)'
;MSIRLKVYLSLLITVLAILFYSFSEITTKVQLSGNMSVVSTIVETSSNISKMVHEMQKERGMTAGFIGSKGAQFASEIKGQRRATDEKISVLQNYLKEAKSSLTGKLLNELEGAMGNLGNINSIRSNVDSFSIPLGKALGYYTSTNGEMLKVIDHAANYTTEVNIARDLASYGNFLMSKERAGIERAVLTNTFAKDAFAPGFYKKFITLVAEQNSYMEAFTHTASPELLRIRENAESDSSFGEVARFREIAVKHAGTGGFGVNAKDWFTTITKKINVLKGADDQISEIVYERAQGLQSAAKTAVLVNVIFTIISVIAVIGMLLILRISVLGNIAKLIKLTGELNSGDADLTRRIEVHTKDEIYELANNVNTFIASIQVIVDDVKETASSLAASSSEFASTAEELNATFDNQTSQVNDMASAMEEMNVTSGTINEHLKEVSLVTQDAFDSTQLGSKQLEGVVDRINSIKTSTNELSDTIDSLNMSSAEIGNIVDAISDIADQTNLLALNAAIEAARAGEAGRGFAVVADEVRKLAEKTQDATKQIVNIIGSLVRDSKSAGVSMGQAQEDVDKGVTVVIETNEVFGNIEEAVSKVKTANDFVGVSINEQADAINISTENTSQFSMGIQESGQAVRQILTTVEDLERQALNLNSTMSRFKT
;
A
#
# COMPACT_ATOMS: atom_id res chain seq x y z
N MET A 1 7.94 -2.48 -31.75
CA MET A 1 7.74 -3.83 -32.32
C MET A 1 6.51 -4.45 -31.65
N SER A 2 5.48 -4.84 -32.42
CA SER A 2 4.26 -5.43 -31.83
C SER A 2 4.60 -6.73 -31.08
N ILE A 3 3.83 -7.07 -30.02
CA ILE A 3 4.00 -8.33 -29.28
C ILE A 3 3.98 -9.53 -30.25
N ARG A 4 3.12 -9.47 -31.27
CA ARG A 4 3.06 -10.44 -32.36
C ARG A 4 4.42 -10.62 -33.04
N LEU A 5 5.04 -9.52 -33.48
CA LEU A 5 6.33 -9.57 -34.16
C LEU A 5 7.45 -10.02 -33.22
N LYS A 6 7.43 -9.64 -31.93
CA LYS A 6 8.40 -10.13 -30.93
C LYS A 6 8.28 -11.65 -30.69
N VAL A 7 7.06 -12.18 -30.61
CA VAL A 7 6.80 -13.62 -30.45
C VAL A 7 7.21 -14.40 -31.70
N TYR A 8 6.86 -13.92 -32.91
CA TYR A 8 7.27 -14.60 -34.13
C TYR A 8 8.78 -14.58 -34.36
N LEU A 9 9.46 -13.46 -34.07
CA LEU A 9 10.90 -13.32 -34.32
C LEU A 9 11.74 -14.15 -33.33
N SER A 10 11.33 -14.21 -32.05
CA SER A 10 11.99 -15.06 -31.05
C SER A 10 11.83 -16.56 -31.38
N LEU A 11 10.66 -16.97 -31.86
CA LEU A 11 10.43 -18.37 -32.24
C LEU A 11 11.12 -18.73 -33.57
N LEU A 12 11.23 -17.81 -34.53
CA LEU A 12 11.96 -18.04 -35.79
C LEU A 12 13.46 -18.30 -35.55
N ILE A 13 14.09 -17.50 -34.68
CA ILE A 13 15.50 -17.69 -34.30
C ILE A 13 15.70 -19.08 -33.69
N THR A 14 14.77 -19.50 -32.84
CA THR A 14 14.80 -20.82 -32.19
C THR A 14 14.71 -21.95 -33.22
N VAL A 15 13.83 -21.85 -34.22
CA VAL A 15 13.70 -22.85 -35.29
C VAL A 15 14.99 -22.94 -36.12
N LEU A 16 15.58 -21.81 -36.51
CA LEU A 16 16.81 -21.79 -37.30
C LEU A 16 17.99 -22.41 -36.55
N ALA A 17 18.11 -22.16 -35.24
CA ALA A 17 19.14 -22.78 -34.40
C ALA A 17 18.99 -24.30 -34.32
N ILE A 18 17.75 -24.80 -34.14
CA ILE A 18 17.44 -26.24 -34.11
C ILE A 18 17.82 -26.91 -35.44
N LEU A 19 17.47 -26.29 -36.57
CA LEU A 19 17.75 -26.85 -37.90
C LEU A 19 19.25 -26.93 -38.19
N PHE A 20 20.01 -25.89 -37.86
CA PHE A 20 21.46 -25.86 -38.07
C PHE A 20 22.18 -26.94 -37.25
N TYR A 21 21.85 -27.04 -35.96
CA TYR A 21 22.44 -28.06 -35.08
C TYR A 21 22.12 -29.48 -35.55
N SER A 22 20.85 -29.74 -35.91
CA SER A 22 20.41 -31.05 -36.41
C SER A 22 21.14 -31.48 -37.68
N PHE A 23 21.32 -30.56 -38.64
CA PHE A 23 22.03 -30.85 -39.89
C PHE A 23 23.50 -31.26 -39.67
N SER A 24 24.20 -30.56 -38.77
CA SER A 24 25.59 -30.87 -38.43
C SER A 24 25.74 -32.25 -37.78
N GLU A 25 24.85 -32.59 -36.84
CA GLU A 25 24.88 -33.86 -36.13
C GLU A 25 24.55 -35.04 -37.06
N ILE A 26 23.53 -34.90 -37.92
CA ILE A 26 23.15 -35.95 -38.89
C ILE A 26 24.32 -36.29 -39.82
N THR A 27 24.98 -35.27 -40.38
CA THR A 27 26.10 -35.47 -41.30
C THR A 27 27.23 -36.27 -40.66
N THR A 28 27.55 -35.96 -39.40
CA THR A 28 28.58 -36.67 -38.62
C THR A 28 28.22 -38.15 -38.42
N LYS A 29 26.96 -38.46 -38.07
CA LYS A 29 26.51 -39.84 -37.85
C LYS A 29 26.42 -40.66 -39.14
N VAL A 30 26.06 -40.04 -40.27
CA VAL A 30 26.07 -40.71 -41.58
C VAL A 30 27.48 -41.15 -41.95
N GLN A 31 28.49 -40.29 -41.76
CA GLN A 31 29.89 -40.62 -42.03
C GLN A 31 30.38 -41.78 -41.15
N LEU A 32 30.07 -41.76 -39.85
CA LEU A 32 30.42 -42.83 -38.91
C LEU A 32 29.82 -44.18 -39.34
N SER A 33 28.53 -44.21 -39.72
CA SER A 33 27.87 -45.42 -40.21
C SER A 33 28.55 -45.99 -41.47
N GLY A 34 28.97 -45.13 -42.40
CA GLY A 34 29.70 -45.54 -43.60
C GLY A 34 31.02 -46.23 -43.25
N ASN A 35 31.83 -45.58 -42.40
CA ASN A 35 33.14 -46.09 -41.98
C ASN A 35 33.04 -47.45 -41.27
N MET A 36 32.08 -47.61 -40.33
CA MET A 36 31.89 -48.87 -39.61
C MET A 36 31.40 -50.03 -40.49
N SER A 37 30.68 -49.73 -41.57
CA SER A 37 30.31 -50.73 -42.59
C SER A 37 31.53 -51.35 -43.26
N VAL A 38 32.53 -50.52 -43.58
CA VAL A 38 33.75 -50.98 -44.25
C VAL A 38 34.58 -51.79 -43.26
N VAL A 39 34.73 -51.33 -42.02
CA VAL A 39 35.48 -52.05 -40.97
C VAL A 39 34.90 -53.44 -40.72
N SER A 40 33.59 -53.57 -40.51
CA SER A 40 32.94 -54.88 -40.29
C SER A 40 33.16 -55.85 -41.44
N THR A 41 33.06 -55.36 -42.70
CA THR A 41 33.35 -56.16 -43.89
C THR A 41 34.79 -56.70 -43.90
N ILE A 42 35.78 -55.89 -43.51
CA ILE A 42 37.19 -56.32 -43.48
C ILE A 42 37.43 -57.35 -42.36
N VAL A 43 36.81 -57.18 -41.19
CA VAL A 43 36.93 -58.13 -40.07
C VAL A 43 36.34 -59.48 -40.42
N GLU A 44 35.16 -59.50 -41.05
CA GLU A 44 34.50 -60.73 -41.50
C GLU A 44 35.31 -61.44 -42.60
N THR A 45 35.86 -60.67 -43.54
CA THR A 45 36.81 -61.18 -44.55
C THR A 45 38.02 -61.83 -43.87
N SER A 46 38.58 -61.18 -42.86
CA SER A 46 39.75 -61.67 -42.10
C SER A 46 39.43 -62.93 -41.29
N SER A 47 38.22 -63.07 -40.75
CA SER A 47 37.75 -64.28 -40.06
C SER A 47 37.67 -65.48 -41.02
N ASN A 48 37.07 -65.29 -42.21
CA ASN A 48 37.00 -66.32 -43.24
C ASN A 48 38.41 -66.75 -43.73
N ILE A 49 39.31 -65.79 -43.89
CA ILE A 49 40.72 -66.05 -44.16
C ILE A 49 41.35 -66.89 -43.04
N SER A 50 41.15 -66.52 -41.78
CA SER A 50 41.72 -67.22 -40.62
C SER A 50 41.26 -68.68 -40.53
N LYS A 51 40.01 -68.98 -40.90
CA LYS A 51 39.47 -70.35 -41.00
C LYS A 51 40.18 -71.18 -42.08
N MET A 52 40.39 -70.61 -43.26
CA MET A 52 41.16 -71.28 -44.33
C MET A 52 42.62 -71.49 -43.92
N VAL A 53 43.26 -70.46 -43.36
CA VAL A 53 44.64 -70.53 -42.89
C VAL A 53 44.84 -71.62 -41.84
N HIS A 54 43.86 -71.82 -40.94
CA HIS A 54 43.95 -72.88 -39.93
C HIS A 54 44.05 -74.29 -40.52
N GLU A 55 43.26 -74.60 -41.55
CA GLU A 55 43.35 -75.88 -42.27
C GLU A 55 44.69 -76.00 -43.02
N MET A 56 45.13 -74.91 -43.66
CA MET A 56 46.45 -74.86 -44.32
C MET A 56 47.61 -75.06 -43.33
N GLN A 57 47.52 -74.53 -42.11
CA GLN A 57 48.52 -74.75 -41.05
C GLN A 57 48.58 -76.22 -40.62
N LYS A 58 47.45 -76.93 -40.58
CA LYS A 58 47.40 -78.38 -40.26
C LYS A 58 48.00 -79.19 -41.39
N GLU A 59 47.63 -78.88 -42.63
CA GLU A 59 48.20 -79.49 -43.83
C GLU A 59 49.71 -79.30 -43.91
N ARG A 60 50.21 -78.09 -43.59
CA ARG A 60 51.65 -77.80 -43.49
C ARG A 60 52.35 -78.69 -42.46
N GLY A 61 51.75 -78.85 -41.28
CA GLY A 61 52.33 -79.67 -40.22
C GLY A 61 52.37 -81.17 -40.57
N MET A 62 51.31 -81.70 -41.18
CA MET A 62 51.27 -83.08 -41.67
C MET A 62 52.24 -83.30 -42.83
N THR A 63 52.39 -82.31 -43.72
CA THR A 63 53.42 -82.31 -44.78
C THR A 63 54.82 -82.41 -44.20
N ALA A 64 55.12 -81.71 -43.10
CA ALA A 64 56.41 -81.75 -42.43
C ALA A 64 56.72 -83.14 -41.84
N GLY A 65 55.72 -83.80 -41.25
CA GLY A 65 55.82 -85.16 -40.73
C GLY A 65 55.93 -86.21 -41.83
N PHE A 66 55.15 -86.07 -42.91
CA PHE A 66 55.15 -86.96 -44.07
C PHE A 66 56.50 -86.96 -44.80
N ILE A 67 57.00 -85.78 -45.18
CA ILE A 67 58.34 -85.67 -45.80
C ILE A 67 59.43 -86.06 -44.80
N GLY A 68 59.28 -85.66 -43.53
CA GLY A 68 60.26 -85.94 -42.48
C GLY A 68 60.53 -87.41 -42.23
N SER A 69 59.47 -88.23 -42.34
CA SER A 69 59.50 -89.68 -42.19
C SER A 69 59.62 -90.45 -43.52
N LYS A 70 59.83 -89.75 -44.64
CA LYS A 70 59.83 -90.30 -46.02
C LYS A 70 58.57 -91.11 -46.34
N GLY A 71 57.42 -90.67 -45.83
CA GLY A 71 56.12 -91.28 -46.06
C GLY A 71 55.68 -92.33 -45.04
N ALA A 72 56.53 -92.69 -44.07
CA ALA A 72 56.17 -93.70 -43.06
C ALA A 72 55.11 -93.20 -42.06
N GLN A 73 55.03 -91.89 -41.81
CA GLN A 73 54.04 -91.27 -40.93
C GLN A 73 53.18 -90.25 -41.71
N PHE A 74 51.91 -90.07 -41.31
CA PHE A 74 50.96 -89.09 -41.85
C PHE A 74 50.44 -89.30 -43.29
N ALA A 75 50.75 -90.43 -43.95
CA ALA A 75 50.37 -90.70 -45.33
C ALA A 75 48.84 -90.77 -45.57
N SER A 76 48.08 -91.32 -44.61
CA SER A 76 46.62 -91.42 -44.68
C SER A 76 45.94 -90.10 -44.30
N GLU A 77 46.46 -89.44 -43.26
CA GLU A 77 45.88 -88.28 -42.62
C GLU A 77 45.99 -87.03 -43.51
N ILE A 78 47.10 -86.88 -44.25
CA ILE A 78 47.34 -85.72 -45.12
C ILE A 78 46.31 -85.63 -46.28
N LYS A 79 45.84 -86.76 -46.82
CA LYS A 79 44.82 -86.78 -47.88
C LYS A 79 43.47 -86.27 -47.36
N GLY A 80 43.12 -86.65 -46.13
CA GLY A 80 41.92 -86.13 -45.46
C GLY A 80 42.03 -84.62 -45.21
N GLN A 81 43.17 -84.18 -44.69
CA GLN A 81 43.42 -82.78 -44.39
C GLN A 81 43.41 -81.89 -45.65
N ARG A 82 43.92 -82.37 -46.80
CA ARG A 82 43.88 -81.63 -48.07
C ARG A 82 42.46 -81.33 -48.54
N ARG A 83 41.54 -82.30 -48.39
CA ARG A 83 40.12 -82.08 -48.71
C ARG A 83 39.49 -81.01 -47.82
N ALA A 84 39.80 -81.04 -46.52
CA ALA A 84 39.34 -80.01 -45.59
C ALA A 84 39.89 -78.62 -45.94
N THR A 85 41.15 -78.54 -46.37
CA THR A 85 41.74 -77.30 -46.88
C THR A 85 41.02 -76.81 -48.14
N ASP A 86 40.77 -77.69 -49.12
CA ASP A 86 40.12 -77.31 -50.39
C ASP A 86 38.70 -76.79 -50.18
N GLU A 87 37.96 -77.39 -49.26
CA GLU A 87 36.63 -76.90 -48.86
C GLU A 87 36.71 -75.45 -48.37
N LYS A 88 37.65 -75.14 -47.46
CA LYS A 88 37.78 -73.78 -46.92
C LYS A 88 38.34 -72.77 -47.92
N ILE A 89 39.18 -73.21 -48.87
CA ILE A 89 39.59 -72.37 -50.01
C ILE A 89 38.38 -72.00 -50.87
N SER A 90 37.52 -72.97 -51.19
CA SER A 90 36.32 -72.72 -52.01
C SER A 90 35.32 -71.79 -51.30
N VAL A 91 35.12 -71.97 -49.99
CA VAL A 91 34.27 -71.08 -49.18
C VAL A 91 34.76 -69.64 -49.23
N LEU A 92 36.07 -69.41 -49.01
CA LEU A 92 36.66 -68.07 -49.06
C LEU A 92 36.54 -67.46 -50.47
N GLN A 93 36.77 -68.23 -51.53
CA GLN A 93 36.63 -67.76 -52.92
C GLN A 93 35.22 -67.29 -53.25
N ASN A 94 34.19 -68.00 -52.77
CA ASN A 94 32.81 -67.62 -53.03
C ASN A 94 32.43 -66.36 -52.23
N TYR A 95 32.81 -66.29 -50.96
CA TYR A 95 32.59 -65.09 -50.13
C TYR A 95 33.22 -63.83 -50.76
N LEU A 96 34.46 -63.92 -51.25
CA LEU A 96 35.14 -62.77 -51.86
C LEU A 96 34.49 -62.28 -53.18
N LYS A 97 33.78 -63.15 -53.92
CA LYS A 97 33.02 -62.71 -55.11
C LYS A 97 31.85 -61.80 -54.72
N GLU A 98 31.20 -62.10 -53.61
CA GLU A 98 30.07 -61.35 -53.08
C GLU A 98 30.52 -60.05 -52.39
N ALA A 99 31.61 -60.12 -51.62
CA ALA A 99 32.17 -58.97 -50.89
C ALA A 99 32.94 -57.96 -51.79
N LYS A 100 33.15 -58.27 -53.09
CA LYS A 100 33.99 -57.49 -54.01
C LYS A 100 33.54 -56.04 -54.18
N SER A 101 32.23 -55.75 -54.10
CA SER A 101 31.70 -54.40 -54.26
C SER A 101 31.96 -53.51 -53.03
N SER A 102 32.15 -54.13 -51.86
CA SER A 102 32.40 -53.45 -50.59
C SER A 102 33.89 -53.32 -50.28
N LEU A 103 34.74 -54.15 -50.88
CA LEU A 103 36.20 -54.07 -50.80
C LEU A 103 36.73 -53.23 -51.97
N THR A 104 37.33 -52.07 -51.70
CA THR A 104 37.78 -51.15 -52.76
C THR A 104 39.24 -50.72 -52.61
N GLY A 105 39.83 -50.24 -53.72
CA GLY A 105 41.16 -49.66 -53.74
C GLY A 105 42.27 -50.68 -53.44
N LYS A 106 43.24 -50.27 -52.61
CA LYS A 106 44.49 -51.02 -52.35
C LYS A 106 44.23 -52.40 -51.73
N LEU A 107 43.22 -52.52 -50.87
CA LEU A 107 42.92 -53.76 -50.14
C LEU A 107 42.44 -54.88 -51.08
N LEU A 108 41.55 -54.56 -52.01
CA LEU A 108 41.04 -55.53 -52.98
C LEU A 108 42.18 -56.09 -53.84
N ASN A 109 43.11 -55.23 -54.29
CA ASN A 109 44.25 -55.64 -55.09
C ASN A 109 45.20 -56.58 -54.34
N GLU A 110 45.44 -56.32 -53.04
CA GLU A 110 46.28 -57.19 -52.21
C GLU A 110 45.64 -58.56 -51.96
N LEU A 111 44.32 -58.59 -51.75
CA LEU A 111 43.54 -59.83 -51.61
C LEU A 111 43.54 -60.67 -52.89
N GLU A 112 43.32 -60.05 -54.05
CA GLU A 112 43.35 -60.74 -55.35
C GLU A 112 44.74 -61.34 -55.62
N GLY A 113 45.81 -60.61 -55.29
CA GLY A 113 47.19 -61.11 -55.41
C GLY A 113 47.46 -62.33 -54.53
N ALA A 114 47.08 -62.28 -53.25
CA ALA A 114 47.24 -63.41 -52.32
C ALA A 114 46.45 -64.64 -52.77
N MET A 115 45.22 -64.45 -53.27
CA MET A 115 44.39 -65.53 -53.81
C MET A 115 44.99 -66.16 -55.07
N GLY A 116 45.68 -65.37 -55.90
CA GLY A 116 46.45 -65.89 -57.04
C GLY A 116 47.58 -66.85 -56.63
N ASN A 117 48.34 -66.50 -55.59
CA ASN A 117 49.42 -67.35 -55.06
C ASN A 117 48.91 -68.70 -54.51
N LEU A 118 47.70 -68.70 -53.93
CA LEU A 118 47.03 -69.91 -53.43
C LEU A 118 46.69 -70.91 -54.56
N GLY A 119 46.55 -70.45 -55.81
CA GLY A 119 46.29 -71.32 -56.97
C GLY A 119 47.36 -72.39 -57.22
N ASN A 120 48.57 -72.21 -56.69
CA ASN A 120 49.68 -73.16 -56.84
C ASN A 120 49.62 -74.37 -55.89
N ILE A 121 48.64 -74.45 -54.99
CA ILE A 121 48.61 -75.46 -53.91
C ILE A 121 48.62 -76.91 -54.43
N ASN A 122 47.96 -77.19 -55.55
CA ASN A 122 47.93 -78.53 -56.14
C ASN A 122 49.29 -78.95 -56.72
N SER A 123 50.04 -78.02 -57.30
CA SER A 123 51.41 -78.27 -57.77
C SER A 123 52.33 -78.60 -56.59
N ILE A 124 52.23 -77.82 -55.51
CA ILE A 124 53.00 -78.06 -54.28
C ILE A 124 52.68 -79.46 -53.71
N ARG A 125 51.41 -79.86 -53.64
CA ARG A 125 51.00 -81.18 -53.13
C ARG A 125 51.51 -82.34 -53.98
N SER A 126 51.43 -82.24 -55.32
CA SER A 126 51.99 -83.27 -56.22
C SER A 126 53.51 -83.44 -56.04
N ASN A 127 54.21 -82.33 -55.80
CA ASN A 127 55.64 -82.38 -55.52
C ASN A 127 55.95 -82.96 -54.12
N VAL A 128 55.08 -82.71 -53.14
CA VAL A 128 55.16 -83.33 -51.80
C VAL A 128 54.97 -84.85 -51.88
N ASP A 129 53.98 -85.34 -52.64
CA ASP A 129 53.65 -86.77 -52.75
C ASP A 129 54.75 -87.57 -53.49
N SER A 130 55.40 -86.94 -54.46
CA SER A 130 56.53 -87.53 -55.20
C SER A 130 57.89 -87.34 -54.50
N PHE A 131 57.91 -86.68 -53.34
CA PHE A 131 59.14 -86.29 -52.62
C PHE A 131 60.12 -85.44 -53.45
N SER A 132 59.64 -84.75 -54.48
CA SER A 132 60.46 -83.95 -55.41
C SER A 132 60.75 -82.53 -54.92
N ILE A 133 60.06 -82.08 -53.86
CA ILE A 133 60.26 -80.77 -53.24
C ILE A 133 61.05 -80.86 -51.92
N PRO A 134 62.07 -80.02 -51.72
CA PRO A 134 62.73 -79.91 -50.42
C PRO A 134 61.76 -79.41 -49.34
N LEU A 135 61.84 -79.99 -48.14
CA LEU A 135 60.97 -79.65 -47.00
C LEU A 135 60.89 -78.14 -46.74
N GLY A 136 62.03 -77.43 -46.75
CA GLY A 136 62.06 -75.98 -46.51
C GLY A 136 61.26 -75.18 -47.54
N LYS A 137 61.27 -75.58 -48.82
CA LYS A 137 60.49 -74.94 -49.89
C LYS A 137 59.00 -75.23 -49.75
N ALA A 138 58.64 -76.48 -49.42
CA ALA A 138 57.25 -76.86 -49.18
C ALA A 138 56.64 -76.08 -48.00
N LEU A 139 57.33 -76.03 -46.85
CA LEU A 139 56.85 -75.26 -45.70
C LEU A 139 56.87 -73.74 -45.96
N GLY A 140 57.82 -73.26 -46.76
CA GLY A 140 57.92 -71.87 -47.18
C GLY A 140 56.69 -71.38 -47.94
N TYR A 141 56.17 -72.18 -48.88
CA TYR A 141 54.95 -71.87 -49.62
C TYR A 141 53.77 -71.59 -48.68
N TYR A 142 53.40 -72.56 -47.84
CA TYR A 142 52.29 -72.38 -46.90
C TYR A 142 52.50 -71.21 -45.94
N THR A 143 53.75 -70.98 -45.50
CA THR A 143 54.07 -69.86 -44.59
C THR A 143 53.88 -68.50 -45.26
N SER A 144 54.35 -68.33 -46.49
CA SER A 144 54.21 -67.07 -47.22
C SER A 144 52.75 -66.77 -47.54
N THR A 145 52.03 -67.76 -48.06
CA THR A 145 50.61 -67.61 -48.42
C THR A 145 49.74 -67.31 -47.20
N ASN A 146 49.93 -68.02 -46.09
CA ASN A 146 49.20 -67.72 -44.85
C ASN A 146 49.52 -66.31 -44.33
N GLY A 147 50.79 -65.90 -44.35
CA GLY A 147 51.21 -64.59 -43.87
C GLY A 147 50.65 -63.42 -44.70
N GLU A 148 50.63 -63.54 -46.02
CA GLU A 148 50.01 -62.54 -46.91
C GLU A 148 48.51 -62.39 -46.66
N MET A 149 47.82 -63.52 -46.55
CA MET A 149 46.38 -63.54 -46.31
C MET A 149 46.00 -62.89 -44.97
N LEU A 150 46.78 -63.13 -43.92
CA LEU A 150 46.47 -62.59 -42.59
C LEU A 150 46.72 -61.08 -42.43
N LYS A 151 47.44 -60.41 -43.35
CA LYS A 151 47.70 -58.96 -43.29
C LYS A 151 46.50 -58.08 -43.62
N VAL A 152 45.44 -58.67 -44.15
CA VAL A 152 44.21 -57.98 -44.59
C VAL A 152 43.58 -57.17 -43.45
N ILE A 153 43.66 -57.69 -42.22
CA ILE A 153 43.11 -57.04 -41.03
C ILE A 153 43.79 -55.71 -40.70
N ASP A 154 45.06 -55.53 -41.07
CA ASP A 154 45.83 -54.31 -40.74
C ASP A 154 45.27 -53.08 -41.46
N HIS A 155 44.58 -53.26 -42.58
CA HIS A 155 43.94 -52.17 -43.32
C HIS A 155 42.69 -51.63 -42.64
N ALA A 156 41.99 -52.45 -41.85
CA ALA A 156 40.75 -52.05 -41.18
C ALA A 156 40.95 -50.86 -40.23
N ALA A 157 42.12 -50.78 -39.58
CA ALA A 157 42.41 -49.73 -38.61
C ALA A 157 42.47 -48.32 -39.24
N ASN A 158 42.71 -48.21 -40.55
CA ASN A 158 42.80 -46.93 -41.25
C ASN A 158 41.43 -46.32 -41.63
N TYR A 159 40.35 -47.08 -41.51
CA TYR A 159 38.99 -46.63 -41.88
C TYR A 159 38.19 -46.09 -40.70
N THR A 160 38.73 -46.15 -39.49
CA THR A 160 38.05 -45.74 -38.28
C THR A 160 38.75 -44.59 -37.59
N THR A 161 37.97 -43.62 -37.13
CA THR A 161 38.39 -42.59 -36.17
C THR A 161 38.06 -42.98 -34.72
N GLU A 162 37.32 -44.08 -34.53
CA GLU A 162 36.99 -44.61 -33.21
C GLU A 162 38.20 -45.31 -32.61
N VAL A 163 38.76 -44.69 -31.57
CA VAL A 163 40.02 -45.09 -30.92
C VAL A 163 39.96 -46.53 -30.43
N ASN A 164 38.83 -46.96 -29.89
CA ASN A 164 38.68 -48.30 -29.31
C ASN A 164 38.67 -49.38 -30.41
N ILE A 165 37.95 -49.16 -31.50
CA ILE A 165 37.92 -50.08 -32.65
C ILE A 165 39.30 -50.16 -33.30
N ALA A 166 39.99 -49.03 -33.47
CA ALA A 166 41.34 -49.02 -34.02
C ALA A 166 42.33 -49.86 -33.18
N ARG A 167 42.24 -49.75 -31.85
CA ARG A 167 43.05 -50.53 -30.91
C ARG A 167 42.73 -52.01 -30.94
N ASP A 168 41.45 -52.38 -30.92
CA ASP A 168 41.04 -53.78 -30.98
C ASP A 168 41.49 -54.45 -32.29
N LEU A 169 41.38 -53.75 -33.43
CA LEU A 169 41.87 -54.23 -34.73
C LEU A 169 43.38 -54.47 -34.72
N ALA A 170 44.15 -53.52 -34.18
CA ALA A 170 45.60 -53.67 -34.04
C ALA A 170 45.97 -54.85 -33.12
N SER A 171 45.22 -55.05 -32.02
CA SER A 171 45.42 -56.20 -31.15
C SER A 171 45.12 -57.51 -31.87
N TYR A 172 43.99 -57.58 -32.59
CA TYR A 172 43.59 -58.79 -33.31
C TYR A 172 44.61 -59.19 -34.39
N GLY A 173 45.17 -58.23 -35.13
CA GLY A 173 46.28 -58.47 -36.05
C GLY A 173 47.49 -59.13 -35.37
N ASN A 174 47.93 -58.59 -34.22
CA ASN A 174 49.02 -59.19 -33.42
C ASN A 174 48.69 -60.62 -32.94
N PHE A 175 47.43 -60.89 -32.57
CA PHE A 175 46.99 -62.22 -32.15
C PHE A 175 47.12 -63.26 -33.26
N LEU A 176 46.58 -62.95 -34.43
CA LEU A 176 46.66 -63.80 -35.63
C LEU A 176 48.12 -64.11 -35.99
N MET A 177 48.98 -63.09 -35.90
CA MET A 177 50.40 -63.23 -36.18
C MET A 177 51.07 -64.22 -35.22
N SER A 178 50.84 -64.13 -33.91
CA SER A 178 51.40 -65.09 -32.94
C SER A 178 50.91 -66.52 -33.19
N LYS A 179 49.60 -66.71 -33.44
CA LYS A 179 49.00 -68.01 -33.76
C LYS A 179 49.67 -68.66 -34.98
N GLU A 180 49.96 -67.89 -36.02
CA GLU A 180 50.69 -68.39 -37.19
C GLU A 180 52.09 -68.89 -36.83
N ARG A 181 52.83 -68.22 -35.94
CA ARG A 181 54.17 -68.66 -35.51
C ARG A 181 54.11 -69.96 -34.71
N ALA A 182 53.10 -70.14 -33.87
CA ALA A 182 52.84 -71.43 -33.20
C ALA A 182 52.55 -72.55 -34.22
N GLY A 183 51.82 -72.24 -35.30
CA GLY A 183 51.61 -73.16 -36.42
C GLY A 183 52.88 -73.54 -37.16
N ILE A 184 53.86 -72.63 -37.28
CA ILE A 184 55.18 -72.92 -37.87
C ILE A 184 56.03 -73.75 -36.90
N GLU A 185 56.01 -73.42 -35.61
CA GLU A 185 56.68 -74.18 -34.54
C GLU A 185 56.24 -75.65 -34.54
N ARG A 186 54.92 -75.90 -34.64
CA ARG A 186 54.37 -77.26 -34.76
C ARG A 186 55.09 -78.05 -35.85
N ALA A 187 55.20 -77.47 -37.06
CA ALA A 187 55.81 -78.14 -38.20
C ALA A 187 57.31 -78.39 -38.00
N VAL A 188 58.03 -77.42 -37.42
CA VAL A 188 59.48 -77.53 -37.13
C VAL A 188 59.74 -78.67 -36.14
N LEU A 189 59.07 -78.69 -34.99
CA LEU A 189 59.33 -79.69 -33.96
C LEU A 189 58.75 -81.08 -34.27
N THR A 190 57.67 -81.16 -35.07
CA THR A 190 57.19 -82.46 -35.59
C THR A 190 58.27 -83.12 -36.44
N ASN A 191 58.98 -82.34 -37.27
CA ASN A 191 60.10 -82.86 -38.05
C ASN A 191 61.28 -83.26 -37.16
N THR A 192 61.63 -82.42 -36.18
CA THR A 192 62.74 -82.68 -35.23
C THR A 192 62.54 -83.97 -34.46
N PHE A 193 61.37 -84.19 -33.87
CA PHE A 193 61.11 -85.41 -33.09
C PHE A 193 60.96 -86.66 -33.98
N ALA A 194 60.43 -86.52 -35.20
CA ALA A 194 60.30 -87.65 -36.12
C ALA A 194 61.68 -88.16 -36.62
N LYS A 195 62.66 -87.26 -36.70
CA LYS A 195 64.05 -87.57 -37.10
C LYS A 195 65.00 -87.81 -35.92
N ASP A 196 64.53 -87.57 -34.70
CA ASP A 196 65.30 -87.55 -33.46
C ASP A 196 66.55 -86.65 -33.49
N ALA A 197 66.53 -85.62 -34.34
CA ALA A 197 67.59 -84.63 -34.49
C ALA A 197 67.05 -83.34 -35.13
N PHE A 198 67.62 -82.19 -34.77
CA PHE A 198 67.32 -80.93 -35.46
C PHE A 198 67.93 -80.91 -36.86
N ALA A 199 67.13 -80.55 -37.87
CA ALA A 199 67.66 -80.25 -39.20
C ALA A 199 68.52 -78.96 -39.17
N PRO A 200 69.46 -78.77 -40.12
CA PRO A 200 70.32 -77.58 -40.15
C PRO A 200 69.51 -76.27 -40.07
N GLY A 201 69.87 -75.42 -39.10
CA GLY A 201 69.22 -74.12 -38.86
C GLY A 201 67.85 -74.16 -38.15
N PHE A 202 67.26 -75.35 -37.93
CA PHE A 202 65.92 -75.44 -37.33
C PHE A 202 65.90 -75.08 -35.84
N TYR A 203 66.99 -75.30 -35.09
CA TYR A 203 67.07 -74.87 -33.69
C TYR A 203 67.00 -73.34 -33.56
N LYS A 204 67.79 -72.60 -34.37
CA LYS A 204 67.72 -71.13 -34.41
C LYS A 204 66.31 -70.67 -34.78
N LYS A 205 65.72 -71.27 -35.82
CA LYS A 205 64.35 -70.95 -36.25
C LYS A 205 63.33 -71.21 -35.14
N PHE A 206 63.46 -72.31 -34.41
CA PHE A 206 62.60 -72.62 -33.27
C PHE A 206 62.67 -71.54 -32.19
N ILE A 207 63.87 -71.15 -31.75
CA ILE A 207 64.04 -70.09 -30.74
C ILE A 207 63.47 -68.75 -31.22
N THR A 208 63.72 -68.38 -32.48
CA THR A 208 63.14 -67.17 -33.07
C THR A 208 61.62 -67.19 -33.07
N LEU A 209 60.99 -68.31 -33.42
CA LEU A 209 59.53 -68.43 -33.43
C LEU A 209 58.92 -68.31 -32.03
N VAL A 210 59.61 -68.79 -30.99
CA VAL A 210 59.16 -68.64 -29.60
C VAL A 210 59.28 -67.16 -29.18
N ALA A 211 60.37 -66.48 -29.54
CA ALA A 211 60.53 -65.05 -29.25
C ALA A 211 59.49 -64.19 -29.98
N GLU A 212 59.25 -64.44 -31.27
CA GLU A 212 58.23 -63.74 -32.06
C GLU A 212 56.82 -63.93 -31.48
N GLN A 213 56.47 -65.15 -31.04
CA GLN A 213 55.19 -65.41 -30.37
C GLN A 213 55.03 -64.53 -29.13
N ASN A 214 56.07 -64.42 -28.30
CA ASN A 214 56.04 -63.61 -27.09
C ASN A 214 55.90 -62.12 -27.41
N SER A 215 56.66 -61.60 -28.37
CA SER A 215 56.57 -60.18 -28.76
C SER A 215 55.19 -59.80 -29.31
N TYR A 216 54.59 -60.65 -30.14
CA TYR A 216 53.23 -60.41 -30.63
C TYR A 216 52.19 -60.47 -29.50
N MET A 217 52.34 -61.37 -28.53
CA MET A 217 51.43 -61.44 -27.38
C MET A 217 51.62 -60.27 -26.40
N GLU A 218 52.83 -59.75 -26.27
CA GLU A 218 53.09 -58.55 -25.50
C GLU A 218 52.47 -57.31 -26.17
N ALA A 219 52.64 -57.15 -27.49
CA ALA A 219 51.98 -56.09 -28.25
C ALA A 219 50.44 -56.18 -28.19
N PHE A 220 49.91 -57.41 -28.27
CA PHE A 220 48.49 -57.68 -28.01
C PHE A 220 48.08 -57.16 -26.63
N THR A 221 48.85 -57.47 -25.59
CA THR A 221 48.52 -57.10 -24.21
C THR A 221 48.37 -55.58 -24.02
N HIS A 222 49.21 -54.79 -24.70
CA HIS A 222 49.20 -53.34 -24.57
C HIS A 222 48.10 -52.64 -25.40
N THR A 223 47.53 -53.33 -26.39
CA THR A 223 46.56 -52.75 -27.32
C THR A 223 45.15 -53.31 -27.16
N ALA A 224 45.04 -54.53 -26.62
CA ALA A 224 43.78 -55.23 -26.43
C ALA A 224 42.90 -54.55 -25.38
N SER A 225 41.60 -54.50 -25.65
CA SER A 225 40.62 -54.16 -24.61
C SER A 225 40.56 -55.25 -23.53
N PRO A 226 40.07 -54.91 -22.31
CA PRO A 226 40.02 -55.87 -21.19
C PRO A 226 39.28 -57.17 -21.51
N GLU A 227 38.29 -57.12 -22.38
CA GLU A 227 37.56 -58.31 -22.81
C GLU A 227 38.42 -59.24 -23.67
N LEU A 228 39.17 -58.69 -24.64
CA LEU A 228 40.09 -59.48 -25.47
C LEU A 228 41.27 -60.03 -24.66
N LEU A 229 41.72 -59.31 -23.63
CA LEU A 229 42.72 -59.80 -22.68
C LEU A 229 42.22 -61.04 -21.93
N ARG A 230 40.98 -61.02 -21.42
CA ARG A 230 40.40 -62.16 -20.71
C ARG A 230 40.23 -63.38 -21.60
N ILE A 231 39.88 -63.19 -22.88
CA ILE A 231 39.80 -64.29 -23.85
C ILE A 231 41.17 -64.94 -24.00
N ARG A 232 42.23 -64.15 -24.12
CA ARG A 232 43.61 -64.66 -24.18
C ARG A 232 43.98 -65.40 -22.90
N GLU A 233 43.76 -64.81 -21.74
CA GLU A 233 44.11 -65.41 -20.43
C GLU A 233 43.37 -66.75 -20.20
N ASN A 234 42.08 -66.81 -20.54
CA ASN A 234 41.29 -68.03 -20.47
C ASN A 234 41.84 -69.10 -21.41
N ALA A 235 42.21 -68.73 -22.65
CA ALA A 235 42.82 -69.65 -23.59
C ALA A 235 44.15 -70.20 -23.07
N GLU A 236 45.00 -69.35 -22.49
CA GLU A 236 46.32 -69.71 -21.93
C GLU A 236 46.23 -70.61 -20.69
N SER A 237 45.08 -70.69 -20.02
CA SER A 237 44.87 -71.58 -18.88
C SER A 237 44.74 -73.07 -19.24
N ASP A 238 44.55 -73.41 -20.52
CA ASP A 238 44.44 -74.82 -20.92
C ASP A 238 45.74 -75.59 -20.70
N SER A 239 45.61 -76.81 -20.16
CA SER A 239 46.72 -77.74 -19.90
C SER A 239 47.72 -77.92 -21.06
N SER A 240 47.28 -77.79 -22.32
CA SER A 240 48.15 -77.92 -23.48
C SER A 240 49.26 -76.85 -23.54
N PHE A 241 49.08 -75.68 -22.91
CA PHE A 241 50.10 -74.64 -22.87
C PHE A 241 51.29 -75.07 -21.99
N GLY A 242 51.03 -75.65 -20.82
CA GLY A 242 52.06 -76.19 -19.92
C GLY A 242 52.78 -77.40 -20.53
N GLU A 243 52.03 -78.31 -21.17
CA GLU A 243 52.64 -79.49 -21.79
C GLU A 243 53.50 -79.12 -23.02
N VAL A 244 53.08 -78.12 -23.80
CA VAL A 244 53.91 -77.54 -24.87
C VAL A 244 55.20 -76.94 -24.30
N ALA A 245 55.15 -76.26 -23.14
CA ALA A 245 56.35 -75.74 -22.50
C ALA A 245 57.33 -76.87 -22.10
N ARG A 246 56.81 -77.97 -21.55
CA ARG A 246 57.63 -79.17 -21.24
C ARG A 246 58.34 -79.73 -22.48
N PHE A 247 57.64 -79.84 -23.60
CA PHE A 247 58.26 -80.28 -24.87
C PHE A 247 59.32 -79.29 -25.37
N ARG A 248 59.09 -77.98 -25.22
CA ARG A 248 60.08 -76.94 -25.56
C ARG A 248 61.36 -77.10 -24.72
N GLU A 249 61.25 -77.36 -23.42
CA GLU A 249 62.40 -77.59 -22.53
C GLU A 249 63.23 -78.82 -22.93
N ILE A 250 62.55 -79.94 -23.25
CA ILE A 250 63.22 -81.16 -23.73
C ILE A 250 63.99 -80.87 -25.03
N ALA A 251 63.36 -80.15 -25.96
CA ALA A 251 63.95 -79.77 -27.24
C ALA A 251 65.18 -78.87 -27.09
N VAL A 252 65.17 -77.94 -26.12
CA VAL A 252 66.34 -77.09 -25.81
C VAL A 252 67.47 -77.90 -25.17
N LYS A 253 67.16 -78.71 -24.14
CA LYS A 253 68.16 -79.46 -23.36
C LYS A 253 68.98 -80.42 -24.22
N HIS A 254 68.37 -81.03 -25.25
CA HIS A 254 69.00 -82.03 -26.11
C HIS A 254 69.34 -81.52 -27.53
N ALA A 255 69.36 -80.20 -27.75
CA ALA A 255 69.46 -79.60 -29.09
C ALA A 255 70.71 -79.99 -29.90
N GLY A 256 71.85 -80.27 -29.24
CA GLY A 256 73.12 -80.63 -29.89
C GLY A 256 73.42 -82.13 -29.96
N THR A 257 72.72 -82.97 -29.20
CA THR A 257 72.99 -84.40 -29.07
C THR A 257 71.94 -85.30 -29.71
N GLY A 258 70.71 -84.81 -29.92
CA GLY A 258 69.57 -85.66 -30.27
C GLY A 258 69.19 -86.60 -29.12
N GLY A 259 68.39 -87.64 -29.40
CA GLY A 259 67.92 -88.58 -28.39
C GLY A 259 66.84 -88.01 -27.48
N PHE A 260 65.79 -87.41 -28.06
CA PHE A 260 64.78 -86.65 -27.32
C PHE A 260 63.79 -87.51 -26.52
N GLY A 261 63.62 -88.78 -26.91
CA GLY A 261 62.67 -89.70 -26.25
C GLY A 261 61.20 -89.29 -26.40
N VAL A 262 60.85 -88.54 -27.45
CA VAL A 262 59.50 -88.00 -27.69
C VAL A 262 58.95 -88.50 -29.02
N ASN A 263 57.70 -88.98 -29.02
CA ASN A 263 56.98 -89.34 -30.24
C ASN A 263 56.49 -88.07 -30.97
N ALA A 264 56.79 -87.97 -32.26
CA ALA A 264 56.38 -86.84 -33.09
C ALA A 264 54.86 -86.63 -33.18
N LYS A 265 54.06 -87.71 -33.13
CA LYS A 265 52.59 -87.63 -33.13
C LYS A 265 52.04 -87.08 -31.80
N ASP A 266 52.68 -87.40 -30.68
CA ASP A 266 52.28 -86.88 -29.36
C ASP A 266 52.51 -85.37 -29.28
N TRP A 267 53.68 -84.90 -29.75
CA TRP A 267 53.93 -83.46 -29.90
C TRP A 267 52.90 -82.82 -30.84
N PHE A 268 52.74 -83.36 -32.06
CA PHE A 268 51.83 -82.81 -33.07
C PHE A 268 50.40 -82.68 -32.52
N THR A 269 49.92 -83.70 -31.82
CA THR A 269 48.59 -83.71 -31.20
C THR A 269 48.48 -82.64 -30.11
N THR A 270 49.47 -82.54 -29.24
CA THR A 270 49.48 -81.60 -28.11
C THR A 270 49.51 -80.14 -28.58
N ILE A 271 50.44 -79.80 -29.49
CA ILE A 271 50.52 -78.43 -30.02
C ILE A 271 49.31 -78.10 -30.91
N THR A 272 48.72 -79.09 -31.58
CA THR A 272 47.46 -78.90 -32.31
C THR A 272 46.31 -78.60 -31.36
N LYS A 273 46.24 -79.24 -30.19
CA LYS A 273 45.26 -78.90 -29.15
C LYS A 273 45.41 -77.43 -28.72
N LYS A 274 46.64 -76.97 -28.42
CA LYS A 274 46.91 -75.55 -28.10
C LYS A 274 46.46 -74.60 -29.22
N ILE A 275 46.82 -74.90 -30.47
CA ILE A 275 46.45 -74.06 -31.63
C ILE A 275 44.94 -74.05 -31.86
N ASN A 276 44.23 -75.16 -31.59
CA ASN A 276 42.76 -75.19 -31.67
C ASN A 276 42.13 -74.32 -30.59
N VAL A 277 42.69 -74.30 -29.37
CA VAL A 277 42.26 -73.37 -28.30
C VAL A 277 42.49 -71.92 -28.74
N LEU A 278 43.67 -71.60 -29.30
CA LEU A 278 43.94 -70.28 -29.87
C LEU A 278 43.04 -69.94 -31.07
N LYS A 279 42.62 -70.93 -31.87
CA LYS A 279 41.66 -70.74 -32.97
C LYS A 279 40.28 -70.33 -32.44
N GLY A 280 39.83 -70.97 -31.36
CA GLY A 280 38.59 -70.59 -30.68
C GLY A 280 38.65 -69.17 -30.12
N ALA A 281 39.76 -68.80 -29.49
CA ALA A 281 40.00 -67.42 -29.04
C ALA A 281 40.01 -66.42 -30.21
N ASP A 282 40.62 -66.78 -31.35
CA ASP A 282 40.61 -65.97 -32.57
C ASP A 282 39.19 -65.77 -33.13
N ASP A 283 38.37 -66.82 -33.22
CA ASP A 283 36.97 -66.68 -33.65
C ASP A 283 36.23 -65.69 -32.73
N GLN A 284 36.36 -65.85 -31.41
CA GLN A 284 35.74 -64.96 -30.42
C GLN A 284 36.22 -63.51 -30.53
N ILE A 285 37.53 -63.28 -30.70
CA ILE A 285 38.07 -61.94 -30.88
C ILE A 285 37.51 -61.32 -32.17
N SER A 286 37.49 -62.07 -33.27
CA SER A 286 36.97 -61.58 -34.55
C SER A 286 35.49 -61.21 -34.48
N GLU A 287 34.69 -62.02 -33.78
CA GLU A 287 33.27 -61.82 -33.58
C GLU A 287 33.00 -60.57 -32.75
N ILE A 288 33.71 -60.39 -31.63
CA ILE A 288 33.58 -59.19 -30.78
C ILE A 288 33.90 -57.91 -31.57
N VAL A 289 34.98 -57.91 -32.35
CA VAL A 289 35.35 -56.72 -33.12
C VAL A 289 34.32 -56.44 -34.22
N TYR A 290 33.80 -57.48 -34.86
CA TYR A 290 32.73 -57.37 -35.86
C TYR A 290 31.44 -56.82 -35.26
N GLU A 291 30.98 -57.40 -34.14
CA GLU A 291 29.76 -56.97 -33.44
C GLU A 291 29.88 -55.54 -32.93
N ARG A 292 31.04 -55.13 -32.41
CA ARG A 292 31.26 -53.74 -32.01
C ARG A 292 31.18 -52.77 -33.19
N ALA A 293 31.79 -53.12 -34.33
CA ALA A 293 31.70 -52.30 -35.54
C ALA A 293 30.25 -52.22 -36.05
N GLN A 294 29.52 -53.34 -36.12
CA GLN A 294 28.11 -53.34 -36.49
C GLN A 294 27.21 -52.60 -35.48
N GLY A 295 27.49 -52.73 -34.20
CA GLY A 295 26.78 -52.04 -33.13
C GLY A 295 26.90 -50.53 -33.27
N LEU A 296 28.11 -50.02 -33.51
CA LEU A 296 28.35 -48.61 -33.79
C LEU A 296 27.69 -48.14 -35.09
N GLN A 297 27.71 -48.97 -36.13
CA GLN A 297 27.01 -48.67 -37.38
C GLN A 297 25.49 -48.54 -37.15
N SER A 298 24.89 -49.52 -36.46
CA SER A 298 23.45 -49.54 -36.17
C SER A 298 23.08 -48.37 -35.26
N ALA A 299 23.86 -48.12 -34.22
CA ALA A 299 23.66 -46.97 -33.32
C ALA A 299 23.73 -45.65 -34.08
N ALA A 300 24.66 -45.50 -35.02
CA ALA A 300 24.75 -44.31 -35.87
C ALA A 300 23.51 -44.17 -36.78
N LYS A 301 23.03 -45.25 -37.40
CA LYS A 301 21.80 -45.23 -38.22
C LYS A 301 20.56 -44.88 -37.40
N THR A 302 20.42 -45.48 -36.22
CA THR A 302 19.32 -45.17 -35.29
C THR A 302 19.40 -43.73 -34.80
N ALA A 303 20.59 -43.23 -34.47
CA ALA A 303 20.79 -41.84 -34.06
C ALA A 303 20.38 -40.86 -35.16
N VAL A 304 20.70 -41.15 -36.44
CA VAL A 304 20.21 -40.35 -37.57
C VAL A 304 18.68 -40.34 -37.62
N LEU A 305 18.03 -41.51 -37.56
CA LEU A 305 16.56 -41.60 -37.60
C LEU A 305 15.90 -40.85 -36.43
N VAL A 306 16.40 -41.04 -35.21
CA VAL A 306 15.90 -40.37 -34.01
C VAL A 306 16.08 -38.85 -34.12
N ASN A 307 17.25 -38.38 -34.56
CA ASN A 307 17.50 -36.94 -34.71
C ASN A 307 16.59 -36.31 -35.78
N VAL A 308 16.31 -37.03 -36.88
CA VAL A 308 15.35 -36.57 -37.90
C VAL A 308 13.94 -36.47 -37.32
N ILE A 309 13.45 -37.52 -36.64
CA ILE A 309 12.10 -37.52 -36.02
C ILE A 309 12.00 -36.41 -34.97
N PHE A 310 12.99 -36.28 -34.09
CA PHE A 310 13.01 -35.25 -33.06
C PHE A 310 13.00 -33.84 -33.66
N THR A 311 13.72 -33.63 -34.76
CA THR A 311 13.71 -32.35 -35.50
C THR A 311 12.32 -32.05 -36.07
N ILE A 312 11.67 -33.03 -36.70
CA ILE A 312 10.32 -32.88 -37.25
C ILE A 312 9.32 -32.57 -36.14
N ILE A 313 9.34 -33.32 -35.02
CA ILE A 313 8.47 -33.09 -33.87
C ILE A 313 8.70 -31.69 -33.28
N SER A 314 9.96 -31.27 -33.11
CA SER A 314 10.29 -29.95 -32.59
C SER A 314 9.77 -28.84 -33.48
N VAL A 315 9.89 -28.98 -34.80
CA VAL A 315 9.35 -28.02 -35.77
C VAL A 315 7.81 -27.99 -35.72
N ILE A 316 7.14 -29.15 -35.68
CA ILE A 316 5.67 -29.24 -35.56
C ILE A 316 5.19 -28.64 -34.23
N ALA A 317 5.88 -28.91 -33.12
CA ALA A 317 5.56 -28.37 -31.81
C ALA A 317 5.67 -26.84 -31.78
N VAL A 318 6.70 -26.27 -32.41
CA VAL A 318 6.83 -24.81 -32.55
C VAL A 318 5.70 -24.24 -33.42
N ILE A 319 5.35 -24.89 -34.54
CA ILE A 319 4.23 -24.47 -35.41
C ILE A 319 2.89 -24.57 -34.67
N GLY A 320 2.65 -25.66 -33.93
CA GLY A 320 1.45 -25.85 -33.12
C GLY A 320 1.33 -24.83 -32.00
N MET A 321 2.43 -24.55 -31.30
CA MET A 321 2.49 -23.49 -30.29
C MET A 321 2.20 -22.11 -30.90
N LEU A 322 2.72 -21.83 -32.10
CA LEU A 322 2.40 -20.61 -32.84
C LEU A 322 0.91 -20.48 -33.17
N LEU A 323 0.26 -21.59 -33.57
CA LEU A 323 -1.18 -21.59 -33.87
C LEU A 323 -2.03 -21.41 -32.61
N ILE A 324 -1.70 -22.09 -31.52
CA ILE A 324 -2.40 -21.96 -30.22
C ILE A 324 -2.26 -20.53 -29.68
N LEU A 325 -1.03 -20.00 -29.62
CA LEU A 325 -0.78 -18.62 -29.20
C LEU A 325 -1.51 -17.61 -30.09
N ARG A 326 -1.61 -17.87 -31.40
CA ARG A 326 -2.34 -16.99 -32.33
C ARG A 326 -3.85 -16.97 -32.07
N ILE A 327 -4.47 -18.13 -31.89
CA ILE A 327 -5.94 -18.25 -31.79
C ILE A 327 -6.43 -17.93 -30.38
N SER A 328 -5.85 -18.56 -29.36
CA SER A 328 -6.32 -18.45 -27.96
C SER A 328 -5.87 -17.16 -27.29
N VAL A 329 -4.60 -16.77 -27.44
CA VAL A 329 -4.02 -15.64 -26.70
C VAL A 329 -4.08 -14.35 -27.50
N LEU A 330 -3.43 -14.29 -28.66
CA LEU A 330 -3.33 -13.07 -29.47
C LEU A 330 -4.65 -12.66 -30.13
N GLY A 331 -5.58 -13.60 -30.33
CA GLY A 331 -6.93 -13.34 -30.84
C GLY A 331 -7.81 -12.66 -29.80
N ASN A 332 -7.84 -13.20 -28.58
CA ASN A 332 -8.64 -12.64 -27.49
C ASN A 332 -8.01 -11.39 -26.88
N ILE A 333 -6.68 -11.32 -26.76
CA ILE A 333 -5.98 -10.08 -26.37
C ILE A 333 -6.23 -8.97 -27.40
N ALA A 334 -6.29 -9.26 -28.70
CA ALA A 334 -6.59 -8.22 -29.68
C ALA A 334 -8.03 -7.68 -29.55
N LYS A 335 -9.00 -8.53 -29.17
CA LYS A 335 -10.37 -8.09 -28.85
C LYS A 335 -10.39 -7.25 -27.57
N LEU A 336 -9.67 -7.66 -26.53
CA LEU A 336 -9.49 -6.89 -25.30
C LEU A 336 -8.81 -5.54 -25.55
N ILE A 337 -7.66 -5.52 -26.25
CA ILE A 337 -6.94 -4.29 -26.62
C ILE A 337 -7.82 -3.38 -27.47
N LYS A 338 -8.61 -3.93 -28.39
CA LYS A 338 -9.52 -3.12 -29.21
C LYS A 338 -10.60 -2.49 -28.33
N LEU A 339 -11.23 -3.23 -27.42
CA LEU A 339 -12.26 -2.68 -26.54
C LEU A 339 -11.69 -1.72 -25.48
N THR A 340 -10.54 -2.03 -24.86
CA THR A 340 -9.84 -1.09 -23.97
C THR A 340 -9.26 0.10 -24.71
N GLY A 341 -8.89 -0.09 -25.98
CA GLY A 341 -8.45 0.97 -26.88
C GLY A 341 -9.61 1.89 -27.24
N GLU A 342 -10.79 1.34 -27.54
CA GLU A 342 -12.04 2.07 -27.74
C GLU A 342 -12.49 2.82 -26.46
N LEU A 343 -12.27 2.23 -25.28
CA LEU A 343 -12.43 2.92 -23.98
C LEU A 343 -11.43 4.07 -23.78
N ASN A 344 -10.24 4.00 -24.40
CA ASN A 344 -9.20 5.04 -24.31
C ASN A 344 -9.28 6.07 -25.45
N SER A 345 -9.90 5.72 -26.58
CA SER A 345 -9.99 6.57 -27.77
C SER A 345 -11.31 7.32 -27.81
N GLY A 346 -11.31 8.52 -27.22
CA GLY A 346 -12.23 9.61 -27.55
C GLY A 346 -13.64 9.53 -26.95
N ASP A 347 -14.33 8.40 -27.08
CA ASP A 347 -15.77 8.32 -26.76
C ASP A 347 -16.06 7.80 -25.34
N ALA A 348 -15.04 7.19 -24.68
CA ALA A 348 -15.07 6.63 -23.32
C ALA A 348 -16.44 6.02 -22.92
N ASP A 349 -16.97 5.20 -23.82
CA ASP A 349 -18.30 4.59 -23.70
C ASP A 349 -18.23 3.35 -22.80
N LEU A 350 -18.51 3.57 -21.53
CA LEU A 350 -18.52 2.56 -20.49
C LEU A 350 -19.74 1.63 -20.59
N THR A 351 -20.72 1.89 -21.49
CA THR A 351 -21.86 0.98 -21.72
C THR A 351 -21.48 -0.32 -22.45
N ARG A 352 -20.27 -0.38 -23.02
CA ARG A 352 -19.76 -1.56 -23.73
C ARG A 352 -19.35 -2.68 -22.77
N ARG A 353 -19.47 -3.93 -23.20
CA ARG A 353 -19.03 -5.13 -22.46
C ARG A 353 -18.23 -6.08 -23.35
N ILE A 354 -17.31 -6.82 -22.74
CA ILE A 354 -16.51 -7.85 -23.39
C ILE A 354 -17.25 -9.19 -23.27
N GLU A 355 -17.66 -9.76 -24.40
CA GLU A 355 -18.17 -11.13 -24.47
C GLU A 355 -17.02 -12.11 -24.77
N VAL A 356 -16.72 -13.00 -23.82
CA VAL A 356 -15.75 -14.09 -23.99
C VAL A 356 -16.40 -15.41 -23.62
N HIS A 357 -16.23 -16.42 -24.48
CA HIS A 357 -16.84 -17.75 -24.32
C HIS A 357 -15.85 -18.82 -23.80
N THR A 358 -14.64 -18.43 -23.38
CA THR A 358 -13.66 -19.33 -22.75
C THR A 358 -13.90 -19.41 -21.23
N LYS A 359 -13.23 -20.33 -20.52
CA LYS A 359 -13.30 -20.48 -19.05
C LYS A 359 -11.91 -20.40 -18.41
N ASP A 360 -11.01 -19.63 -19.02
CA ASP A 360 -9.60 -19.49 -18.64
C ASP A 360 -9.32 -18.08 -18.09
N GLU A 361 -8.04 -17.75 -17.85
CA GLU A 361 -7.60 -16.47 -17.31
C GLU A 361 -8.05 -15.28 -18.18
N ILE A 362 -8.37 -15.50 -19.46
CA ILE A 362 -8.91 -14.49 -20.36
C ILE A 362 -10.40 -14.23 -20.07
N TYR A 363 -11.17 -15.26 -19.71
CA TYR A 363 -12.54 -15.08 -19.20
C TYR A 363 -12.54 -14.37 -17.87
N GLU A 364 -11.69 -14.77 -16.94
CA GLU A 364 -11.56 -14.12 -15.64
C GLU A 364 -11.13 -12.65 -15.82
N LEU A 365 -10.16 -12.38 -16.69
CA LEU A 365 -9.76 -11.01 -17.05
C LEU A 365 -10.89 -10.23 -17.71
N ALA A 366 -11.63 -10.82 -18.66
CA ALA A 366 -12.75 -10.15 -19.30
C ALA A 366 -13.90 -9.85 -18.32
N ASN A 367 -14.20 -10.78 -17.41
CA ASN A 367 -15.20 -10.59 -16.36
C ASN A 367 -14.75 -9.55 -15.33
N ASN A 368 -13.47 -9.60 -14.92
CA ASN A 368 -12.89 -8.60 -14.04
C ASN A 368 -12.84 -7.22 -14.71
N VAL A 369 -12.56 -7.14 -16.01
CA VAL A 369 -12.63 -5.89 -16.78
C VAL A 369 -14.08 -5.42 -16.92
N ASN A 370 -15.06 -6.30 -17.16
CA ASN A 370 -16.48 -5.92 -17.21
C ASN A 370 -16.99 -5.45 -15.84
N THR A 371 -16.59 -6.13 -14.77
CA THR A 371 -16.89 -5.74 -13.39
C THR A 371 -16.22 -4.41 -13.08
N PHE A 372 -14.96 -4.24 -13.47
CA PHE A 372 -14.23 -2.97 -13.35
C PHE A 372 -14.92 -1.86 -14.16
N ILE A 373 -15.34 -2.10 -15.40
CA ILE A 373 -16.09 -1.12 -16.21
C ILE A 373 -17.41 -0.77 -15.50
N ALA A 374 -18.17 -1.75 -15.00
CA ALA A 374 -19.41 -1.49 -14.27
C ALA A 374 -19.18 -0.71 -12.96
N SER A 375 -18.13 -1.06 -12.21
CA SER A 375 -17.71 -0.30 -11.02
C SER A 375 -17.25 1.11 -11.39
N ILE A 376 -16.53 1.28 -12.49
CA ILE A 376 -16.13 2.59 -13.00
C ILE A 376 -17.35 3.37 -13.49
N GLN A 377 -18.38 2.74 -14.06
CA GLN A 377 -19.64 3.44 -14.39
C GLN A 377 -20.30 3.99 -13.14
N VAL A 378 -20.50 3.15 -12.13
CA VAL A 378 -21.08 3.59 -10.85
C VAL A 378 -20.21 4.67 -10.22
N ILE A 379 -18.88 4.50 -10.19
CA ILE A 379 -17.96 5.52 -9.66
C ILE A 379 -18.03 6.80 -10.49
N VAL A 380 -18.08 6.73 -11.82
CA VAL A 380 -18.16 7.92 -12.69
C VAL A 380 -19.50 8.62 -12.52
N ASP A 381 -20.61 7.89 -12.40
CA ASP A 381 -21.93 8.44 -12.13
C ASP A 381 -21.99 9.06 -10.73
N ASP A 382 -21.52 8.34 -9.70
CA ASP A 382 -21.41 8.84 -8.33
C ASP A 382 -20.48 10.06 -8.27
N VAL A 383 -19.38 10.08 -9.03
CA VAL A 383 -18.44 11.22 -9.09
C VAL A 383 -19.03 12.37 -9.90
N LYS A 384 -19.84 12.13 -10.94
CA LYS A 384 -20.59 13.19 -11.66
C LYS A 384 -21.64 13.80 -10.73
N GLU A 385 -22.40 12.98 -10.02
CA GLU A 385 -23.39 13.42 -9.05
C GLU A 385 -22.72 14.16 -7.89
N THR A 386 -21.64 13.60 -7.33
CA THR A 386 -20.87 14.23 -6.26
C THR A 386 -20.17 15.50 -6.74
N ALA A 387 -19.65 15.55 -7.97
CA ALA A 387 -19.08 16.77 -8.56
C ALA A 387 -20.15 17.84 -8.76
N SER A 388 -21.33 17.45 -9.25
CA SER A 388 -22.46 18.37 -9.44
C SER A 388 -22.98 18.87 -8.09
N SER A 389 -23.10 17.99 -7.11
CA SER A 389 -23.45 18.34 -5.73
C SER A 389 -22.38 19.20 -5.09
N LEU A 390 -21.09 18.92 -5.31
CA LEU A 390 -19.98 19.71 -4.80
C LEU A 390 -19.93 21.08 -5.46
N ALA A 391 -20.19 21.18 -6.77
CA ALA A 391 -20.31 22.46 -7.46
C ALA A 391 -21.51 23.26 -6.94
N ALA A 392 -22.66 22.61 -6.76
CA ALA A 392 -23.84 23.25 -6.18
C ALA A 392 -23.61 23.72 -4.74
N SER A 393 -23.05 22.85 -3.87
CA SER A 393 -22.70 23.19 -2.49
C SER A 393 -21.57 24.21 -2.41
N SER A 394 -20.61 24.21 -3.34
CA SER A 394 -19.57 25.25 -3.40
C SER A 394 -20.18 26.58 -3.83
N SER A 395 -21.10 26.59 -4.80
CA SER A 395 -21.81 27.81 -5.20
C SER A 395 -22.70 28.34 -4.07
N GLU A 396 -23.41 27.47 -3.36
CA GLU A 396 -24.19 27.83 -2.18
C GLU A 396 -23.28 28.35 -1.05
N PHE A 397 -22.13 27.72 -0.84
CA PHE A 397 -21.17 28.14 0.18
C PHE A 397 -20.45 29.44 -0.21
N ALA A 398 -20.21 29.70 -1.50
CA ALA A 398 -19.75 30.99 -2.01
C ALA A 398 -20.78 32.08 -1.71
N SER A 399 -22.05 31.83 -2.05
CA SER A 399 -23.16 32.75 -1.75
C SER A 399 -23.28 33.00 -0.24
N THR A 400 -23.15 31.97 0.58
CA THR A 400 -23.21 32.08 2.05
C THR A 400 -22.02 32.87 2.59
N ALA A 401 -20.83 32.67 2.03
CA ALA A 401 -19.63 33.40 2.42
C ALA A 401 -19.68 34.87 1.97
N GLU A 402 -20.26 35.17 0.80
CA GLU A 402 -20.57 36.53 0.36
C GLU A 402 -21.58 37.21 1.29
N GLU A 403 -22.65 36.50 1.67
CA GLU A 403 -23.64 36.98 2.65
C GLU A 403 -23.02 37.22 4.03
N LEU A 404 -22.11 36.35 4.48
CA LEU A 404 -21.37 36.53 5.73
C LEU A 404 -20.45 37.75 5.67
N ASN A 405 -19.77 37.99 4.54
CA ASN A 405 -18.99 39.22 4.35
C ASN A 405 -19.88 40.47 4.44
N ALA A 406 -21.04 40.47 3.75
CA ALA A 406 -22.00 41.57 3.86
C ALA A 406 -22.53 41.73 5.29
N THR A 407 -22.69 40.63 6.03
CA THR A 407 -23.07 40.63 7.44
C THR A 407 -21.98 41.23 8.31
N PHE A 408 -20.70 40.93 8.07
CA PHE A 408 -19.59 41.56 8.78
C PHE A 408 -19.43 43.04 8.47
N ASP A 409 -19.69 43.47 7.24
CA ASP A 409 -19.76 44.89 6.89
C ASP A 409 -20.89 45.59 7.68
N ASN A 410 -22.06 44.96 7.76
CA ASN A 410 -23.18 45.46 8.58
C ASN A 410 -22.84 45.47 10.08
N GLN A 411 -22.21 44.43 10.61
CA GLN A 411 -21.77 44.38 12.00
C GLN A 411 -20.71 45.44 12.30
N THR A 412 -19.82 45.73 11.35
CA THR A 412 -18.87 46.83 11.47
C THR A 412 -19.59 48.17 11.60
N SER A 413 -20.64 48.39 10.79
CA SER A 413 -21.49 49.58 10.94
C SER A 413 -22.19 49.62 12.30
N GLN A 414 -22.78 48.51 12.76
CA GLN A 414 -23.47 48.43 14.06
C GLN A 414 -22.52 48.70 15.24
N VAL A 415 -21.27 48.25 15.15
CA VAL A 415 -20.24 48.54 16.15
C VAL A 415 -19.88 50.02 16.18
N ASN A 416 -19.79 50.65 15.00
CA ASN A 416 -19.56 52.09 14.92
C ASN A 416 -20.74 52.89 15.48
N ASP A 417 -21.97 52.45 15.22
CA ASP A 417 -23.19 53.03 15.78
C ASP A 417 -23.22 52.86 17.30
N MET A 418 -22.85 51.68 17.80
CA MET A 418 -22.74 51.43 19.24
C MET A 418 -21.68 52.30 19.89
N ALA A 419 -20.51 52.46 19.26
CA ALA A 419 -19.47 53.36 19.75
C ALA A 419 -19.97 54.82 19.82
N SER A 420 -20.72 55.26 18.80
CA SER A 420 -21.31 56.60 18.77
C SER A 420 -22.40 56.77 19.83
N ALA A 421 -23.25 55.75 20.04
CA ALA A 421 -24.26 55.75 21.10
C ALA A 421 -23.63 55.78 22.51
N MET A 422 -22.51 55.07 22.72
CA MET A 422 -21.77 55.12 23.98
C MET A 422 -21.18 56.51 24.23
N GLU A 423 -20.65 57.17 23.20
CA GLU A 423 -20.17 58.54 23.30
C GLU A 423 -21.31 59.52 23.62
N GLU A 424 -22.46 59.39 22.95
CA GLU A 424 -23.64 60.22 23.22
C GLU A 424 -24.21 59.98 24.63
N MET A 425 -24.21 58.72 25.10
CA MET A 425 -24.60 58.37 26.48
C MET A 425 -23.63 58.97 27.50
N ASN A 426 -22.34 59.01 27.20
CA ASN A 426 -21.32 59.63 28.05
C ASN A 426 -21.58 61.14 28.17
N VAL A 427 -21.82 61.83 27.05
CA VAL A 427 -22.19 63.25 27.02
C VAL A 427 -23.48 63.50 27.82
N THR A 428 -24.52 62.69 27.59
CA THR A 428 -25.82 62.82 28.27
C THR A 428 -25.70 62.61 29.78
N SER A 429 -24.91 61.63 30.22
CA SER A 429 -24.63 61.39 31.64
C SER A 429 -23.96 62.60 32.28
N GLY A 430 -23.04 63.26 31.55
CA GLY A 430 -22.45 64.54 31.94
C GLY A 430 -23.50 65.65 32.14
N THR A 431 -24.39 65.84 31.17
CA THR A 431 -25.46 66.85 31.23
C THR A 431 -26.45 66.58 32.37
N ILE A 432 -26.84 65.33 32.62
CA ILE A 432 -27.73 65.00 33.74
C ILE A 432 -27.06 65.37 35.08
N ASN A 433 -25.75 65.12 35.20
CA ASN A 433 -25.00 65.48 36.39
C ASN A 433 -24.98 67.01 36.64
N GLU A 434 -24.96 67.81 35.57
CA GLU A 434 -25.13 69.26 35.68
C GLU A 434 -26.55 69.65 36.15
N HIS A 435 -27.60 69.03 35.60
CA HIS A 435 -28.97 69.28 36.04
C HIS A 435 -29.23 68.86 37.50
N LEU A 436 -28.61 67.78 37.98
CA LEU A 436 -28.73 67.38 39.39
C LEU A 436 -28.16 68.45 40.33
N LYS A 437 -27.09 69.14 39.92
CA LYS A 437 -26.54 70.27 40.69
C LYS A 437 -27.53 71.44 40.72
N GLU A 438 -28.16 71.74 39.60
CA GLU A 438 -29.18 72.79 39.51
C GLU A 438 -30.41 72.47 40.39
N VAL A 439 -30.95 71.25 40.31
CA VAL A 439 -32.07 70.79 41.15
C VAL A 439 -31.70 70.86 42.63
N SER A 440 -30.47 70.50 42.99
CA SER A 440 -29.99 70.62 44.38
C SER A 440 -30.02 72.07 44.87
N LEU A 441 -29.65 73.04 44.04
CA LEU A 441 -29.70 74.47 44.41
C LEU A 441 -31.16 74.93 44.60
N VAL A 442 -32.03 74.64 43.64
CA VAL A 442 -33.46 75.03 43.71
C VAL A 442 -34.17 74.40 44.91
N THR A 443 -33.86 73.13 45.22
CA THR A 443 -34.42 72.42 46.37
C THR A 443 -33.96 73.05 47.69
N GLN A 444 -32.69 73.49 47.77
CA GLN A 444 -32.18 74.21 48.93
C GLN A 444 -32.87 75.58 49.11
N ASP A 445 -33.04 76.34 48.03
CA ASP A 445 -33.73 77.64 48.08
C ASP A 445 -35.20 77.49 48.52
N ALA A 446 -35.89 76.44 48.07
CA ALA A 446 -37.25 76.12 48.48
C ALA A 446 -37.34 75.70 49.96
N PHE A 447 -36.36 74.95 50.45
CA PHE A 447 -36.25 74.60 51.86
C PHE A 447 -36.11 75.84 52.74
N ASP A 448 -35.16 76.72 52.40
CA ASP A 448 -34.90 77.96 53.13
C ASP A 448 -36.12 78.90 53.13
N SER A 449 -36.83 79.00 52.00
CA SER A 449 -38.05 79.81 51.86
C SER A 449 -39.21 79.27 52.71
N THR A 450 -39.38 77.94 52.75
CA THR A 450 -40.42 77.28 53.55
C THR A 450 -40.16 77.48 55.04
N GLN A 451 -38.91 77.35 55.47
CA GLN A 451 -38.49 77.60 56.85
C GLN A 451 -38.73 79.06 57.26
N LEU A 452 -38.40 80.02 56.38
CA LEU A 452 -38.69 81.44 56.61
C LEU A 452 -40.19 81.70 56.75
N GLY A 453 -41.02 81.08 55.89
CA GLY A 453 -42.48 81.18 55.93
C GLY A 453 -43.08 80.66 57.24
N SER A 454 -42.64 79.48 57.71
CA SER A 454 -43.06 78.92 58.99
C SER A 454 -42.72 79.85 60.16
N LYS A 455 -41.50 80.41 60.20
CA LYS A 455 -41.09 81.39 61.21
C LYS A 455 -41.92 82.68 61.20
N GLN A 456 -42.33 83.15 60.02
CA GLN A 456 -43.20 84.32 59.92
C GLN A 456 -44.62 84.03 60.46
N LEU A 457 -45.15 82.81 60.25
CA LEU A 457 -46.43 82.39 60.80
C LEU A 457 -46.42 82.30 62.33
N GLU A 458 -45.32 81.83 62.94
CA GLU A 458 -45.16 81.90 64.41
C GLU A 458 -45.36 83.33 64.94
N GLY A 459 -44.75 84.32 64.28
CA GLY A 459 -44.92 85.72 64.63
C GLY A 459 -46.35 86.26 64.40
N VAL A 460 -47.13 85.66 63.50
CA VAL A 460 -48.56 85.98 63.31
C VAL A 460 -49.40 85.42 64.46
N VAL A 461 -49.10 84.19 64.92
CA VAL A 461 -49.78 83.58 66.09
C VAL A 461 -49.64 84.47 67.33
N ASP A 462 -48.44 84.96 67.61
CA ASP A 462 -48.19 85.86 68.76
C ASP A 462 -49.01 87.15 68.69
N ARG A 463 -49.16 87.73 67.49
CA ARG A 463 -49.95 88.94 67.27
C ARG A 463 -51.45 88.67 67.43
N ILE A 464 -51.96 87.55 66.92
CA ILE A 464 -53.37 87.17 67.11
C ILE A 464 -53.66 86.91 68.60
N ASN A 465 -52.75 86.27 69.34
CA ASN A 465 -52.89 86.09 70.79
C ASN A 465 -52.89 87.42 71.55
N SER A 466 -52.10 88.40 71.09
CA SER A 466 -52.13 89.76 71.63
C SER A 466 -53.49 90.43 71.38
N ILE A 467 -54.04 90.31 70.17
CA ILE A 467 -55.38 90.80 69.83
C ILE A 467 -56.45 90.12 70.71
N LYS A 468 -56.36 88.80 70.90
CA LYS A 468 -57.25 88.05 71.81
C LYS A 468 -57.25 88.63 73.23
N THR A 469 -56.07 88.96 73.74
CA THR A 469 -55.91 89.57 75.07
C THR A 469 -56.55 90.96 75.13
N SER A 470 -56.28 91.83 74.16
CA SER A 470 -56.88 93.18 74.11
C SER A 470 -58.40 93.15 73.93
N THR A 471 -58.95 92.21 73.16
CA THR A 471 -60.40 92.02 73.02
C THR A 471 -61.03 91.60 74.35
N ASN A 472 -60.38 90.73 75.13
CA ASN A 472 -60.86 90.35 76.47
C ASN A 472 -60.83 91.54 77.43
N GLU A 473 -59.73 92.31 77.48
CA GLU A 473 -59.63 93.52 78.33
C GLU A 473 -60.69 94.58 77.97
N LEU A 474 -60.99 94.73 76.67
CA LEU A 474 -62.04 95.63 76.21
C LEU A 474 -63.43 95.14 76.63
N SER A 475 -63.66 93.82 76.60
CA SER A 475 -64.89 93.20 77.11
C SER A 475 -65.08 93.49 78.60
N ASP A 476 -64.03 93.32 79.43
CA ASP A 476 -64.06 93.62 80.87
C ASP A 476 -64.33 95.11 81.15
N THR A 477 -63.78 95.99 80.31
CA THR A 477 -64.00 97.44 80.41
C THR A 477 -65.46 97.81 80.08
N ILE A 478 -66.05 97.17 79.06
CA ILE A 478 -67.46 97.36 78.70
C ILE A 478 -68.38 96.86 79.82
N ASP A 479 -68.06 95.73 80.44
CA ASP A 479 -68.80 95.22 81.60
C ASP A 479 -68.71 96.17 82.81
N SER A 480 -67.51 96.72 83.07
CA SER A 480 -67.29 97.73 84.12
C SER A 480 -68.07 99.03 83.84
N LEU A 481 -68.12 99.48 82.58
CA LEU A 481 -68.92 100.63 82.16
C LEU A 481 -70.42 100.37 82.36
N ASN A 482 -70.89 99.18 82.04
CA ASN A 482 -72.27 98.76 82.26
C ASN A 482 -72.63 98.80 83.75
N MET A 483 -71.75 98.28 84.63
CA MET A 483 -71.93 98.35 86.09
C MET A 483 -71.90 99.78 86.63
N SER A 484 -70.93 100.59 86.22
CA SER A 484 -70.78 101.98 86.67
C SER A 484 -71.97 102.84 86.21
N SER A 485 -72.46 102.60 84.99
CA SER A 485 -73.67 103.28 84.47
C SER A 485 -74.89 102.92 85.31
N ALA A 486 -75.05 101.66 85.72
CA ALA A 486 -76.13 101.24 86.61
C ALA A 486 -76.02 101.89 88.00
N GLU A 487 -74.82 102.03 88.55
CA GLU A 487 -74.59 102.69 89.84
C GLU A 487 -74.89 104.20 89.78
N ILE A 488 -74.48 104.89 88.71
CA ILE A 488 -74.87 106.29 88.47
C ILE A 488 -76.39 106.40 88.38
N GLY A 489 -77.06 105.44 87.73
CA GLY A 489 -78.52 105.36 87.73
C GLY A 489 -79.10 105.43 89.14
N ASN A 490 -78.60 104.61 90.07
CA ASN A 490 -79.05 104.60 91.48
C ASN A 490 -78.78 105.93 92.20
N ILE A 491 -77.63 106.58 91.94
CA ILE A 491 -77.30 107.89 92.54
C ILE A 491 -78.24 108.97 92.01
N VAL A 492 -78.52 108.96 90.70
CA VAL A 492 -79.42 109.91 90.05
C VAL A 492 -80.84 109.76 90.58
N ASP A 493 -81.29 108.53 90.83
CA ASP A 493 -82.57 108.25 91.50
C ASP A 493 -82.58 108.85 92.92
N ALA A 494 -81.51 108.67 93.71
CA ALA A 494 -81.39 109.27 95.05
C ALA A 494 -81.36 110.82 95.03
N ILE A 495 -80.73 111.43 94.02
CA ILE A 495 -80.75 112.89 93.83
C ILE A 495 -82.15 113.37 93.45
N SER A 496 -82.86 112.61 92.60
CA SER A 496 -84.26 112.89 92.28
C SER A 496 -85.11 112.88 93.56
N ASP A 497 -84.92 111.89 94.44
CA ASP A 497 -85.61 111.80 95.73
C ASP A 497 -85.26 112.98 96.67
N ILE A 498 -84.00 113.39 96.74
CA ILE A 498 -83.57 114.56 97.53
C ILE A 498 -84.16 115.85 96.96
N ALA A 499 -84.22 115.99 95.64
CA ALA A 499 -84.86 117.13 94.98
C ALA A 499 -86.36 117.17 95.30
N ASP A 500 -87.06 116.02 95.28
CA ASP A 500 -88.44 115.88 95.76
C ASP A 500 -88.61 116.33 97.21
N GLN A 501 -87.74 115.89 98.12
CA GLN A 501 -87.78 116.30 99.52
C GLN A 501 -87.46 117.80 99.72
N THR A 502 -86.51 118.33 98.95
CA THR A 502 -86.10 119.74 99.02
C THR A 502 -87.22 120.64 98.50
N ASN A 503 -87.92 120.23 97.44
CA ASN A 503 -89.11 120.89 96.91
C ASN A 503 -90.20 121.00 98.00
N LEU A 504 -90.43 119.92 98.75
CA LEU A 504 -91.39 119.87 99.87
C LEU A 504 -90.96 120.73 101.08
N LEU A 505 -89.68 120.69 101.46
CA LEU A 505 -89.12 121.52 102.53
C LEU A 505 -89.21 123.01 102.20
N ALA A 506 -88.86 123.37 100.96
CA ALA A 506 -88.96 124.73 100.44
C ALA A 506 -90.40 125.21 100.42
N LEU A 507 -91.35 124.36 100.02
CA LEU A 507 -92.78 124.67 100.08
C LEU A 507 -93.24 124.95 101.52
N ASN A 508 -92.87 124.10 102.47
CA ASN A 508 -93.21 124.31 103.89
C ASN A 508 -92.58 125.59 104.46
N ALA A 509 -91.34 125.91 104.09
CA ALA A 509 -90.66 127.13 104.50
C ALA A 509 -91.30 128.39 103.88
N ALA A 510 -91.74 128.34 102.63
CA ALA A 510 -92.46 129.41 101.96
C ALA A 510 -93.81 129.70 102.66
N ILE A 511 -94.52 128.65 103.07
CA ILE A 511 -95.76 128.74 103.86
C ILE A 511 -95.52 129.44 105.20
N GLU A 512 -94.49 129.05 105.96
CA GLU A 512 -94.24 129.61 107.30
C GLU A 512 -93.66 131.04 107.25
N ALA A 513 -92.87 131.36 106.22
CA ALA A 513 -92.38 132.71 105.97
C ALA A 513 -93.52 133.70 105.65
N ALA A 514 -94.55 133.26 104.92
CA ALA A 514 -95.76 134.04 104.68
C ALA A 514 -96.53 134.34 105.98
N ARG A 515 -96.41 133.45 106.98
CA ARG A 515 -97.08 133.55 108.28
C ARG A 515 -96.44 134.58 109.22
N ALA A 516 -95.13 134.79 109.13
CA ALA A 516 -94.36 135.74 109.94
C ALA A 516 -94.49 137.22 109.47
N GLY A 517 -95.21 137.48 108.39
CA GLY A 517 -95.53 138.84 107.92
C GLY A 517 -94.30 139.67 107.52
N GLU A 518 -94.26 140.95 107.90
CA GLU A 518 -93.20 141.91 107.53
C GLU A 518 -91.78 141.44 107.93
N ALA A 519 -91.64 140.65 109.01
CA ALA A 519 -90.35 140.10 109.43
C ALA A 519 -89.87 138.90 108.57
N GLY A 520 -90.75 138.22 107.83
CA GLY A 520 -90.48 136.98 107.08
C GLY A 520 -90.35 137.14 105.56
N ARG A 521 -90.57 138.34 105.01
CA ARG A 521 -90.63 138.59 103.56
C ARG A 521 -89.35 138.24 102.80
N GLY A 522 -88.18 138.41 103.43
CA GLY A 522 -86.90 137.96 102.87
C GLY A 522 -86.78 136.43 102.78
N PHE A 523 -87.35 135.70 103.75
CA PHE A 523 -87.32 134.23 103.77
C PHE A 523 -88.24 133.60 102.71
N ALA A 524 -89.41 134.19 102.44
CA ALA A 524 -90.36 133.66 101.46
C ALA A 524 -89.80 133.62 100.03
N VAL A 525 -89.04 134.66 99.64
CA VAL A 525 -88.39 134.74 98.32
C VAL A 525 -87.32 133.66 98.19
N VAL A 526 -86.53 133.44 99.25
CA VAL A 526 -85.51 132.37 99.26
C VAL A 526 -86.16 131.00 99.14
N ALA A 527 -87.26 130.75 99.84
CA ALA A 527 -87.96 129.47 99.80
C ALA A 527 -88.54 129.15 98.41
N ASP A 528 -89.17 130.12 97.73
CA ASP A 528 -89.68 129.92 96.37
C ASP A 528 -88.55 129.71 95.33
N GLU A 529 -87.40 130.34 95.54
CA GLU A 529 -86.22 130.13 94.69
C GLU A 529 -85.64 128.72 94.89
N VAL A 530 -85.61 128.22 96.13
CA VAL A 530 -85.24 126.82 96.43
C VAL A 530 -86.22 125.83 95.79
N ARG A 531 -87.53 126.15 95.78
CA ARG A 531 -88.57 125.31 95.16
C ARG A 531 -88.36 125.16 93.64
N LYS A 532 -88.18 126.27 92.94
CA LYS A 532 -87.88 126.26 91.49
C LYS A 532 -86.56 125.55 91.18
N LEU A 533 -85.56 125.68 92.07
CA LEU A 533 -84.31 124.98 91.91
C LEU A 533 -84.51 123.46 92.01
N ALA A 534 -85.33 122.99 92.96
CA ALA A 534 -85.65 121.58 93.12
C ALA A 534 -86.43 120.99 91.92
N GLU A 535 -87.43 121.71 91.38
CA GLU A 535 -88.13 121.30 90.15
C GLU A 535 -87.16 121.19 88.95
N LYS A 536 -86.24 122.16 88.78
CA LYS A 536 -85.19 122.08 87.76
C LYS A 536 -84.25 120.88 87.98
N THR A 537 -83.93 120.52 89.22
CA THR A 537 -83.10 119.35 89.53
C THR A 537 -83.80 118.04 89.16
N GLN A 538 -85.12 117.93 89.33
CA GLN A 538 -85.88 116.76 88.90
C GLN A 538 -85.93 116.58 87.38
N ASP A 539 -86.16 117.66 86.64
CA ASP A 539 -86.18 117.57 85.18
C ASP A 539 -84.78 117.23 84.63
N ALA A 540 -83.72 117.76 85.25
CA ALA A 540 -82.35 117.40 84.91
C ALA A 540 -82.03 115.92 85.23
N THR A 541 -82.47 115.40 86.38
CA THR A 541 -82.26 113.99 86.75
C THR A 541 -83.03 113.04 85.83
N LYS A 542 -84.26 113.35 85.42
CA LYS A 542 -85.01 112.57 84.40
C LYS A 542 -84.27 112.49 83.06
N GLN A 543 -83.65 113.58 82.62
CA GLN A 543 -82.82 113.56 81.40
C GLN A 543 -81.61 112.65 81.58
N ILE A 544 -80.96 112.68 82.74
CA ILE A 544 -79.83 111.79 83.05
C ILE A 544 -80.26 110.32 83.08
N VAL A 545 -81.42 109.98 83.65
CA VAL A 545 -81.96 108.61 83.65
C VAL A 545 -82.08 108.05 82.23
N ASN A 546 -82.59 108.85 81.27
CA ASN A 546 -82.67 108.43 79.88
C ASN A 546 -81.30 108.21 79.24
N ILE A 547 -80.31 109.06 79.54
CA ILE A 547 -78.93 108.91 79.04
C ILE A 547 -78.29 107.64 79.60
N ILE A 548 -78.44 107.38 80.91
CA ILE A 548 -77.94 106.17 81.56
C ILE A 548 -78.61 104.91 80.98
N GLY A 549 -79.92 104.96 80.74
CA GLY A 549 -80.65 103.86 80.09
C GLY A 549 -80.18 103.57 78.66
N SER A 550 -79.73 104.57 77.91
CA SER A 550 -79.07 104.37 76.61
C SER A 550 -77.69 103.73 76.80
N LEU A 551 -76.86 104.25 77.72
CA LEU A 551 -75.52 103.73 77.98
C LEU A 551 -75.52 102.26 78.39
N VAL A 552 -76.46 101.83 79.23
CA VAL A 552 -76.63 100.43 79.61
C VAL A 552 -76.96 99.56 78.39
N ARG A 553 -77.86 100.03 77.53
CA ARG A 553 -78.26 99.31 76.31
C ARG A 553 -77.12 99.20 75.30
N ASP A 554 -76.41 100.29 75.07
CA ASP A 554 -75.29 100.38 74.12
C ASP A 554 -74.11 99.54 74.62
N SER A 555 -73.81 99.56 75.93
CA SER A 555 -72.80 98.71 76.55
C SER A 555 -73.15 97.22 76.41
N LYS A 556 -74.41 96.84 76.61
CA LYS A 556 -74.87 95.46 76.39
C LYS A 556 -74.73 95.03 74.93
N SER A 557 -75.05 95.90 73.99
CA SER A 557 -74.86 95.64 72.55
C SER A 557 -73.37 95.49 72.22
N ALA A 558 -72.50 96.34 72.78
CA ALA A 558 -71.06 96.26 72.60
C ALA A 558 -70.49 94.95 73.16
N GLY A 559 -71.00 94.47 74.30
CA GLY A 559 -70.64 93.17 74.87
C GLY A 559 -70.96 91.98 73.95
N VAL A 560 -72.14 91.99 73.29
CA VAL A 560 -72.47 90.95 72.29
C VAL A 560 -71.50 90.98 71.11
N SER A 561 -71.17 92.17 70.59
CA SER A 561 -70.20 92.31 69.50
C SER A 561 -68.79 91.87 69.90
N MET A 562 -68.36 92.10 71.15
CA MET A 562 -67.09 91.60 71.66
C MET A 562 -67.06 90.08 71.75
N GLY A 563 -68.17 89.45 72.15
CA GLY A 563 -68.29 87.99 72.12
C GLY A 563 -68.10 87.40 70.72
N GLN A 564 -68.67 88.03 69.69
CA GLN A 564 -68.46 87.60 68.30
C GLN A 564 -67.01 87.81 67.84
N ALA A 565 -66.40 88.96 68.18
CA ALA A 565 -65.01 89.25 67.84
C ALA A 565 -64.05 88.25 68.49
N GLN A 566 -64.35 87.80 69.71
CA GLN A 566 -63.58 86.75 70.39
C GLN A 566 -63.66 85.41 69.65
N GLU A 567 -64.86 85.01 69.19
CA GLU A 567 -65.06 83.79 68.40
C GLU A 567 -64.28 83.83 67.07
N ASP A 568 -64.30 84.97 66.37
CA ASP A 568 -63.59 85.14 65.10
C ASP A 568 -62.07 85.11 65.27
N VAL A 569 -61.55 85.67 66.37
CA VAL A 569 -60.13 85.57 66.73
C VAL A 569 -59.73 84.12 67.00
N ASP A 570 -60.55 83.33 67.70
CA ASP A 570 -60.29 81.91 67.97
C ASP A 570 -60.29 81.07 66.69
N LYS A 571 -61.19 81.35 65.74
CA LYS A 571 -61.15 80.74 64.40
C LYS A 571 -59.88 81.14 63.64
N GLY A 572 -59.45 82.40 63.74
CA GLY A 572 -58.22 82.90 63.13
C GLY A 572 -56.96 82.16 63.63
N VAL A 573 -56.88 81.89 64.94
CA VAL A 573 -55.78 81.08 65.52
C VAL A 573 -55.76 79.68 64.91
N THR A 574 -56.92 79.04 64.79
CA THR A 574 -57.05 77.68 64.25
C THR A 574 -56.53 77.60 62.81
N VAL A 575 -56.92 78.53 61.95
CA VAL A 575 -56.47 78.57 60.54
C VAL A 575 -54.95 78.75 60.41
N VAL A 576 -54.33 79.56 61.28
CA VAL A 576 -52.87 79.76 61.25
C VAL A 576 -52.13 78.49 61.69
N ILE A 577 -52.66 77.74 62.65
CA ILE A 577 -52.10 76.44 63.07
C ILE A 577 -52.16 75.44 61.91
N GLU A 578 -53.31 75.30 61.25
CA GLU A 578 -53.47 74.44 60.07
C GLU A 578 -52.52 74.86 58.92
N THR A 579 -52.34 76.16 58.72
CA THR A 579 -51.41 76.69 57.70
C THR A 579 -49.96 76.32 58.02
N ASN A 580 -49.55 76.38 59.30
CA ASN A 580 -48.21 75.99 59.70
C ASN A 580 -47.95 74.49 59.50
N GLU A 581 -48.96 73.64 59.70
CA GLU A 581 -48.89 72.21 59.39
C GLU A 581 -48.63 71.96 57.89
N VAL A 582 -49.27 72.73 57.00
CA VAL A 582 -49.01 72.67 55.55
C VAL A 582 -47.56 73.01 55.21
N PHE A 583 -46.96 74.03 55.85
CA PHE A 583 -45.54 74.36 55.66
C PHE A 583 -44.63 73.23 56.14
N GLY A 584 -44.95 72.56 57.25
CA GLY A 584 -44.22 71.36 57.70
C GLY A 584 -44.28 70.21 56.69
N ASN A 585 -45.44 69.98 56.07
CA ASN A 585 -45.57 68.97 55.02
C ASN A 585 -44.76 69.31 53.75
N ILE A 586 -44.68 70.61 53.40
CA ILE A 586 -43.84 71.07 52.28
C ILE A 586 -42.36 70.86 52.58
N GLU A 587 -41.91 71.16 53.80
CA GLU A 587 -40.52 70.93 54.23
C GLU A 587 -40.13 69.45 54.09
N GLU A 588 -41.00 68.53 54.54
CA GLU A 588 -40.78 67.09 54.39
C GLU A 588 -40.71 66.68 52.92
N ALA A 589 -41.60 67.21 52.07
CA ALA A 589 -41.60 66.92 50.64
C ALA A 589 -40.31 67.39 49.94
N VAL A 590 -39.83 68.58 50.26
CA VAL A 590 -38.56 69.14 49.75
C VAL A 590 -37.37 68.28 50.18
N SER A 591 -37.35 67.81 51.43
CA SER A 591 -36.33 66.88 51.94
C SER A 591 -36.31 65.54 51.20
N LYS A 592 -37.48 64.99 50.86
CA LYS A 592 -37.60 63.78 50.03
C LYS A 592 -37.04 64.00 48.63
N VAL A 593 -37.32 65.15 48.01
CA VAL A 593 -36.77 65.51 46.69
C VAL A 593 -35.24 65.58 46.73
N LYS A 594 -34.66 66.20 47.76
CA LYS A 594 -33.21 66.25 47.95
C LYS A 594 -32.59 64.85 48.03
N THR A 595 -33.18 63.96 48.82
CA THR A 595 -32.71 62.58 48.96
C THR A 595 -32.79 61.80 47.63
N ALA A 596 -33.88 61.99 46.88
CA ALA A 596 -34.03 61.37 45.56
C ALA A 596 -32.97 61.90 44.57
N ASN A 597 -32.67 63.20 44.59
CA ASN A 597 -31.64 63.82 43.77
C ASN A 597 -30.25 63.24 44.05
N ASP A 598 -29.92 63.02 45.33
CA ASP A 598 -28.64 62.40 45.74
C ASP A 598 -28.54 60.94 45.22
N PHE A 599 -29.63 60.16 45.27
CA PHE A 599 -29.68 58.79 44.76
C PHE A 599 -29.49 58.73 43.23
N VAL A 600 -30.13 59.64 42.48
CA VAL A 600 -29.92 59.74 41.03
C VAL A 600 -28.46 60.08 40.72
N GLY A 601 -27.82 60.92 41.53
CA GLY A 601 -26.38 61.23 41.39
C GLY A 601 -25.48 60.01 41.51
N VAL A 602 -25.73 59.11 42.47
CA VAL A 602 -24.99 57.84 42.59
C VAL A 602 -25.22 56.96 41.36
N SER A 603 -26.47 56.82 40.92
CA SER A 603 -26.83 55.99 39.76
C SER A 603 -26.16 56.46 38.47
N ILE A 604 -26.02 57.78 38.26
CA ILE A 604 -25.34 58.35 37.10
C ILE A 604 -23.83 58.05 37.11
N ASN A 605 -23.19 58.02 38.28
CA ASN A 605 -21.77 57.62 38.38
C ASN A 605 -21.57 56.14 38.05
N GLU A 606 -22.43 55.25 38.54
CA GLU A 606 -22.40 53.82 38.17
C GLU A 606 -22.65 53.61 36.66
N GLN A 607 -23.55 54.42 36.08
CA GLN A 607 -23.80 54.41 34.64
C GLN A 607 -22.56 54.82 33.84
N ALA A 608 -21.82 55.83 34.30
CA ALA A 608 -20.56 56.24 33.65
C ALA A 608 -19.51 55.11 33.65
N ASP A 609 -19.38 54.37 34.74
CA ASP A 609 -18.48 53.21 34.82
C ASP A 609 -18.91 52.09 33.85
N ALA A 610 -20.21 51.80 33.75
CA ALA A 610 -20.75 50.82 32.81
C ALA A 610 -20.52 51.20 31.34
N ILE A 611 -20.58 52.50 31.00
CA ILE A 611 -20.28 53.04 29.67
C ILE A 611 -18.80 52.81 29.32
N ASN A 612 -17.88 53.01 30.27
CA ASN A 612 -16.45 52.77 30.04
C ASN A 612 -16.16 51.31 29.71
N ILE A 613 -16.73 50.36 30.47
CA ILE A 613 -16.60 48.92 30.21
C ILE A 613 -17.21 48.55 28.85
N SER A 614 -18.37 49.12 28.51
CA SER A 614 -19.05 48.86 27.23
C SER A 614 -18.24 49.37 26.03
N THR A 615 -17.55 50.50 26.19
CA THR A 615 -16.62 51.04 25.20
C THR A 615 -15.45 50.09 24.95
N GLU A 616 -14.85 49.52 26.01
CA GLU A 616 -13.78 48.53 25.88
C GLU A 616 -14.26 47.26 25.15
N ASN A 617 -15.43 46.73 25.52
CA ASN A 617 -16.03 45.56 24.85
C ASN A 617 -16.32 45.83 23.38
N THR A 618 -16.80 47.02 23.05
CA THR A 618 -17.06 47.47 21.66
C THR A 618 -15.77 47.43 20.83
N SER A 619 -14.66 47.89 21.41
CA SER A 619 -13.34 47.85 20.76
C SER A 619 -12.87 46.41 20.50
N GLN A 620 -13.03 45.51 21.47
CA GLN A 620 -12.68 44.09 21.30
C GLN A 620 -13.53 43.41 20.22
N PHE A 621 -14.83 43.71 20.18
CA PHE A 621 -15.74 43.16 19.17
C PHE A 621 -15.38 43.64 17.75
N SER A 622 -14.98 44.90 17.59
CA SER A 622 -14.47 45.44 16.33
C SER A 622 -13.27 44.63 15.80
N MET A 623 -12.29 44.33 16.66
CA MET A 623 -11.13 43.50 16.27
C MET A 623 -11.54 42.08 15.87
N GLY A 624 -12.49 41.46 16.59
CA GLY A 624 -12.99 40.12 16.27
C GLY A 624 -13.73 40.04 14.93
N ILE A 625 -14.51 41.08 14.57
CA ILE A 625 -15.16 41.16 13.24
C ILE A 625 -14.11 41.25 12.13
N GLN A 626 -13.05 42.05 12.31
CA GLN A 626 -11.98 42.18 11.31
C GLN A 626 -11.28 40.84 11.03
N GLU A 627 -10.94 40.10 12.09
CA GLU A 627 -10.35 38.77 11.97
C GLU A 627 -11.30 37.78 11.28
N SER A 628 -12.59 37.81 11.65
CA SER A 628 -13.62 36.95 11.04
C SER A 628 -13.83 37.24 9.55
N GLY A 629 -13.82 38.52 9.15
CA GLY A 629 -13.89 38.92 7.75
C GLY A 629 -12.66 38.48 6.94
N GLN A 630 -11.47 38.46 7.55
CA GLN A 630 -10.29 37.90 6.90
C GLN A 630 -10.42 36.38 6.68
N ALA A 631 -10.94 35.65 7.67
CA ALA A 631 -11.17 34.22 7.56
C ALA A 631 -12.19 33.88 6.45
N VAL A 632 -13.28 34.65 6.33
CA VAL A 632 -14.28 34.44 5.26
C VAL A 632 -13.71 34.72 3.87
N ARG A 633 -12.83 35.73 3.70
CA ARG A 633 -12.12 35.92 2.43
C ARG A 633 -11.26 34.72 2.04
N GLN A 634 -10.60 34.08 3.01
CA GLN A 634 -9.84 32.85 2.75
C GLN A 634 -10.74 31.66 2.40
N ILE A 635 -11.93 31.58 3.02
CA ILE A 635 -12.96 30.60 2.65
C ILE A 635 -13.37 30.80 1.19
N LEU A 636 -13.69 32.02 0.76
CA LEU A 636 -14.07 32.29 -0.65
C LEU A 636 -13.03 31.81 -1.65
N THR A 637 -11.73 32.07 -1.42
CA THR A 637 -10.66 31.55 -2.27
C THR A 637 -10.64 30.02 -2.32
N THR A 638 -10.89 29.37 -1.18
CA THR A 638 -10.96 27.90 -1.11
C THR A 638 -12.18 27.37 -1.87
N VAL A 639 -13.29 28.10 -1.84
CA VAL A 639 -14.52 27.76 -2.57
C VAL A 639 -14.35 27.91 -4.08
N GLU A 640 -13.71 28.97 -4.56
CA GLU A 640 -13.34 29.11 -5.97
C GLU A 640 -12.46 27.94 -6.44
N ASP A 641 -11.52 27.51 -5.61
CA ASP A 641 -10.69 26.34 -5.88
C ASP A 641 -11.49 25.04 -5.88
N LEU A 642 -12.49 24.88 -5.00
CA LEU A 642 -13.40 23.72 -4.96
C LEU A 642 -14.35 23.70 -6.16
N GLU A 643 -14.90 24.84 -6.56
CA GLU A 643 -15.75 24.96 -7.75
C GLU A 643 -14.95 24.66 -9.01
N ARG A 644 -13.72 25.19 -9.13
CA ARG A 644 -12.81 24.85 -10.22
C ARG A 644 -12.48 23.36 -10.23
N GLN A 645 -12.24 22.76 -9.07
CA GLN A 645 -12.00 21.32 -8.95
C GLN A 645 -13.24 20.52 -9.32
N ALA A 646 -14.43 20.91 -8.89
CA ALA A 646 -15.70 20.25 -9.20
C ALA A 646 -16.05 20.36 -10.69
N LEU A 647 -15.85 21.52 -11.32
CA LEU A 647 -16.01 21.72 -12.77
C LEU A 647 -14.99 20.91 -13.57
N ASN A 648 -13.73 20.85 -13.11
CA ASN A 648 -12.72 20.01 -13.73
C ASN A 648 -13.04 18.52 -13.56
N LEU A 649 -13.52 18.10 -12.39
CA LEU A 649 -13.99 16.74 -12.11
C LEU A 649 -15.17 16.40 -13.04
N ASN A 650 -16.18 17.27 -13.12
CA ASN A 650 -17.35 17.07 -13.95
C ASN A 650 -17.00 17.08 -15.44
N SER A 651 -16.12 17.98 -15.89
CA SER A 651 -15.61 18.00 -17.28
C SER A 651 -14.82 16.73 -17.61
N THR A 652 -13.96 16.30 -16.70
CA THR A 652 -13.19 15.06 -16.84
C THR A 652 -14.11 13.84 -16.87
N MET A 653 -15.13 13.80 -16.02
CA MET A 653 -16.09 12.70 -15.96
C MET A 653 -17.10 12.72 -17.12
N SER A 654 -17.48 13.89 -17.63
CA SER A 654 -18.40 14.06 -18.78
C SER A 654 -17.84 13.50 -20.07
N ARG A 655 -16.52 13.31 -20.15
CA ARG A 655 -15.88 12.58 -21.25
C ARG A 655 -16.28 11.11 -21.28
N PHE A 656 -16.64 10.53 -20.14
CA PHE A 656 -17.11 9.15 -20.02
C PHE A 656 -18.61 9.09 -20.26
N LYS A 657 -19.02 8.26 -21.21
CA LYS A 657 -20.41 7.93 -21.45
C LYS A 657 -20.75 6.70 -20.60
N THR A 658 -21.52 6.92 -19.54
CA THR A 658 -21.95 5.90 -18.60
C THR A 658 -23.26 5.25 -18.98
#